data_AF-A0A397V148-F1
#
_entry.id   AF-A0A397V148-F1
#
_cell.length_a   1.000
_cell.length_b   1.000
_cell.length_c   1.000
_cell.angle_alpha   90.00
_cell.angle_beta   90.00
_cell.angle_gamma   90.00
#
_symmetry.space_group_name_H-M   'P 1'
#
loop_
_entity.id
_entity.type
_entity.pdbx_description
1 polymer ?
#
loop_
_entity_poly.entity_id
_entity_poly.type
_entity_poly.pdbx_seq_one_letter_code
_entity_poly.pdbx_strand_id
1 'polypeptide(L)'
;MDIKRIQPLIMSLDEIIKDKGRKITVKDQIDELETLVQWHGLEDTQIAELLEVIIKGKLDDYDVRKLIKLLIPRKKVSEMSVIKIFGNFGNRNMKYSIQVLLLRWVVLIYGFIEDRSKIYRLYGVIFHYLEYATLRPILCHLLYLVTRREHVKSYRIRKLIELQTLAGYEPHIQELLKLYKDYFPNLVTIDIQPSRSTTFKCPDIAWYQLINQVQKRWNNDKSLLHMPLTRPMIPKTMEKRRKIEHNDIPSTRTYNVTQKSITLEEISDIRQLASNIDKVELPNQLASVLDHRMLQHVIVSYPERIAIARISYWIDQYLMDTVYWSDQNTTTKMRIDFLLNKLVTMTEFMKELLPVIQEFLMKYIHSWDGREYHELIFRLLTFLRPGPYNQFYENILKPLQSIYNNSSASWKTKLIHCYTDLLKYWTLLYEGYYEGIEQGNQDYEDLDNSLGNLSIDGDYSLTIRKFIDYVNRTVLIMPEDDDQIEIQHAILSFIEISTLLQLKYGCHKIVFPSYSVIHRSFFSTYGMPLSRICGIILWYEDEFNKCEREASIGGDTLRYNINQIKYFNSFVMDICNGIWRNRPFNKFDNSDGFQLDNDVISQIQKLCGESYSKCLSLTHLPSLAFMSKCYTQVNELGKPYDEYQVHFLKKLQNIVQVKYKTAT
;
A
#
# COMPACT_ATOMS: atom_id res chain seq x y z
N MET A 1 -32.23 -33.39 14.49
CA MET A 1 -32.61 -33.77 15.87
C MET A 1 -31.39 -34.29 16.65
N ASP A 2 -30.27 -34.54 15.98
CA ASP A 2 -29.14 -35.32 16.50
C ASP A 2 -28.22 -34.52 17.42
N ILE A 3 -28.10 -33.21 17.23
CA ILE A 3 -27.32 -32.31 18.11
C ILE A 3 -27.89 -32.30 19.55
N LYS A 4 -29.22 -32.36 19.69
CA LYS A 4 -29.88 -32.40 21.01
C LYS A 4 -29.71 -33.73 21.74
N ARG A 5 -29.20 -34.78 21.08
CA ARG A 5 -28.93 -36.10 21.70
C ARG A 5 -27.55 -36.18 22.38
N ILE A 6 -26.63 -35.27 22.07
CA ILE A 6 -25.27 -35.27 22.65
C ILE A 6 -25.31 -34.99 24.16
N GLN A 7 -26.06 -33.97 24.59
CA GLN A 7 -26.19 -33.60 26.02
C GLN A 7 -26.78 -34.74 26.90
N PRO A 8 -27.92 -35.37 26.55
CA PRO A 8 -28.48 -36.45 27.36
C PRO A 8 -27.59 -37.71 27.36
N LEU A 9 -26.83 -37.99 26.30
CA LEU A 9 -25.85 -39.09 26.29
C LEU A 9 -24.70 -38.84 27.27
N ILE A 10 -24.16 -37.62 27.33
CA ILE A 10 -23.11 -37.23 28.30
C ILE A 10 -23.63 -37.30 29.74
N MET A 11 -24.85 -36.84 29.99
CA MET A 11 -25.49 -36.94 31.30
C MET A 11 -25.73 -38.41 31.71
N SER A 12 -26.18 -39.24 30.77
CA SER A 12 -26.37 -40.68 31.02
C SER A 12 -25.04 -41.39 31.32
N LEU A 13 -23.93 -40.97 30.72
CA LEU A 13 -22.61 -41.49 31.05
C LEU A 13 -22.19 -41.13 32.48
N ASP A 14 -22.40 -39.90 32.95
CA ASP A 14 -22.05 -39.52 34.34
C ASP A 14 -22.97 -40.21 35.37
N GLU A 15 -24.21 -40.54 35.00
CA GLU A 15 -25.12 -41.35 35.83
C GLU A 15 -24.73 -42.84 35.86
N ILE A 16 -24.41 -43.45 34.71
CA ILE A 16 -23.99 -44.85 34.62
C ILE A 16 -22.64 -45.08 35.32
N ILE A 17 -21.79 -44.06 35.41
CA ILE A 17 -20.51 -44.13 36.16
C ILE A 17 -20.74 -44.06 37.69
N LYS A 18 -21.91 -43.60 38.17
CA LYS A 18 -22.27 -43.63 39.59
C LYS A 18 -22.78 -45.02 40.02
N ASP A 19 -23.46 -45.75 39.13
CA ASP A 19 -23.92 -47.12 39.37
C ASP A 19 -22.89 -48.15 38.87
N LYS A 20 -22.27 -48.91 39.78
CA LYS A 20 -21.14 -49.85 39.52
C LYS A 20 -21.49 -51.09 38.66
N GLY A 21 -22.23 -50.97 37.55
CA GLY A 21 -22.97 -52.12 37.00
C GLY A 21 -22.84 -52.51 35.53
N ARG A 22 -22.46 -51.65 34.56
CA ARG A 22 -22.68 -52.00 33.13
C ARG A 22 -21.57 -51.56 32.16
N LYS A 23 -20.50 -52.36 32.06
CA LYS A 23 -19.39 -52.14 31.09
C LYS A 23 -19.80 -52.20 29.60
N ILE A 24 -20.88 -52.90 29.26
CA ILE A 24 -21.31 -53.09 27.86
C ILE A 24 -22.02 -51.83 27.35
N THR A 25 -22.93 -51.27 28.15
CA THR A 25 -23.71 -50.06 27.80
C THR A 25 -22.84 -48.83 27.62
N VAL A 26 -21.72 -48.73 28.37
CA VAL A 26 -20.76 -47.63 28.25
C VAL A 26 -20.05 -47.63 26.89
N LYS A 27 -19.74 -48.81 26.34
CA LYS A 27 -19.06 -48.92 25.03
C LYS A 27 -19.97 -48.52 23.88
N ASP A 28 -21.21 -49.00 23.90
CA ASP A 28 -22.21 -48.66 22.88
C ASP A 28 -22.50 -47.15 22.86
N GLN A 29 -22.55 -46.52 24.04
CA GLN A 29 -22.71 -45.06 24.16
C GLN A 29 -21.49 -44.27 23.67
N ILE A 30 -20.28 -44.77 23.90
CA ILE A 30 -19.05 -44.14 23.38
C ILE A 30 -19.00 -44.22 21.85
N ASP A 31 -19.39 -45.36 21.28
CA ASP A 31 -19.40 -45.55 19.82
C ASP A 31 -20.53 -44.73 19.16
N GLU A 32 -21.71 -44.58 19.79
CA GLU A 32 -22.76 -43.65 19.33
C GLU A 32 -22.28 -42.19 19.41
N LEU A 33 -21.65 -41.79 20.51
CA LEU A 33 -21.06 -40.46 20.65
C LEU A 33 -19.95 -40.20 19.61
N GLU A 34 -19.17 -41.21 19.25
CA GLU A 34 -18.12 -41.08 18.23
C GLU A 34 -18.70 -40.66 16.87
N THR A 35 -19.78 -41.30 16.43
CA THR A 35 -20.44 -40.94 15.17
C THR A 35 -21.00 -39.53 15.16
N LEU A 36 -21.62 -39.11 16.27
CA LEU A 36 -22.24 -37.78 16.40
C LEU A 36 -21.20 -36.67 16.49
N VAL A 37 -20.13 -36.89 17.26
CA VAL A 37 -19.09 -35.88 17.52
C VAL A 37 -18.18 -35.68 16.31
N GLN A 38 -17.89 -36.73 15.54
CA GLN A 38 -17.13 -36.60 14.28
C GLN A 38 -17.82 -35.66 13.28
N TRP A 39 -19.15 -35.60 13.29
CA TRP A 39 -19.92 -34.78 12.34
C TRP A 39 -20.28 -33.40 12.89
N HIS A 40 -20.67 -33.30 14.16
CA HIS A 40 -21.18 -32.08 14.77
C HIS A 40 -20.18 -31.33 15.66
N GLY A 41 -19.18 -31.99 16.25
CA GLY A 41 -18.32 -31.42 17.28
C GLY A 41 -19.04 -31.15 18.61
N LEU A 42 -18.26 -30.70 19.61
CA LEU A 42 -18.70 -30.45 20.99
C LEU A 42 -18.72 -28.95 21.33
N GLU A 43 -19.70 -28.54 22.14
CA GLU A 43 -19.72 -27.21 22.76
C GLU A 43 -18.84 -27.13 24.02
N ASP A 44 -18.49 -25.92 24.45
CA ASP A 44 -17.55 -25.71 25.58
C ASP A 44 -18.07 -26.29 26.91
N THR A 45 -19.38 -26.22 27.16
CA THR A 45 -20.05 -26.85 28.32
C THR A 45 -19.90 -28.37 28.29
N GLN A 46 -20.10 -28.98 27.12
CA GLN A 46 -19.98 -30.43 26.90
C GLN A 46 -18.54 -30.91 27.07
N ILE A 47 -17.56 -30.11 26.60
CA ILE A 47 -16.14 -30.37 26.81
C ILE A 47 -15.81 -30.34 28.30
N ALA A 48 -16.33 -29.35 29.04
CA ALA A 48 -16.09 -29.25 30.48
C ALA A 48 -16.66 -30.46 31.26
N GLU A 49 -17.86 -30.91 30.92
CA GLU A 49 -18.51 -32.09 31.53
C GLU A 49 -17.75 -33.39 31.20
N LEU A 50 -17.37 -33.59 29.93
CA LEU A 50 -16.57 -34.75 29.53
C LEU A 50 -15.19 -34.76 30.19
N LEU A 51 -14.56 -33.60 30.34
CA LEU A 51 -13.30 -33.49 31.08
C LEU A 51 -13.48 -33.87 32.55
N GLU A 52 -14.58 -33.50 33.20
CA GLU A 52 -14.85 -33.93 34.59
C GLU A 52 -15.01 -35.44 34.71
N VAL A 53 -15.69 -36.08 33.74
CA VAL A 53 -15.80 -37.55 33.67
C VAL A 53 -14.43 -38.20 33.51
N ILE A 54 -13.58 -37.65 32.65
CA ILE A 54 -12.20 -38.11 32.42
C ILE A 54 -11.35 -37.96 33.71
N ILE A 55 -11.46 -36.82 34.41
CA ILE A 55 -10.69 -36.51 35.62
C ILE A 55 -11.07 -37.41 36.81
N LYS A 56 -12.35 -37.80 36.93
CA LYS A 56 -12.82 -38.71 38.00
C LYS A 56 -12.15 -40.09 37.97
N GLY A 57 -11.60 -40.51 36.82
CA GLY A 57 -10.71 -41.68 36.71
C GLY A 57 -11.39 -43.05 36.96
N LYS A 58 -12.71 -43.15 36.76
CA LYS A 58 -13.50 -44.37 37.04
C LYS A 58 -13.68 -45.31 35.85
N LEU A 59 -13.13 -44.96 34.68
CA LEU A 59 -13.28 -45.68 33.41
C LEU A 59 -12.01 -46.47 33.08
N ASP A 60 -12.16 -47.51 32.24
CA ASP A 60 -11.02 -48.30 31.75
C ASP A 60 -10.12 -47.41 30.84
N ASP A 61 -8.80 -47.62 30.86
CA ASP A 61 -7.81 -46.82 30.11
C ASP A 61 -8.11 -46.71 28.60
N TYR A 62 -8.74 -47.74 28.02
CA TYR A 62 -9.10 -47.77 26.60
C TYR A 62 -10.21 -46.76 26.29
N ASP A 63 -11.24 -46.74 27.13
CA ASP A 63 -12.41 -45.87 26.97
C ASP A 63 -12.02 -44.40 27.20
N VAL A 64 -11.14 -44.13 28.17
CA VAL A 64 -10.62 -42.77 28.42
C VAL A 64 -9.83 -42.24 27.22
N ARG A 65 -9.03 -43.07 26.54
CA ARG A 65 -8.29 -42.64 25.34
C ARG A 65 -9.22 -42.35 24.17
N LYS A 66 -10.28 -43.15 24.00
CA LYS A 66 -11.33 -42.86 23.00
C LYS A 66 -12.02 -41.53 23.32
N LEU A 67 -12.48 -41.34 24.56
CA LEU A 67 -13.13 -40.10 24.99
C LEU A 67 -12.27 -38.85 24.77
N ILE A 68 -10.96 -38.92 25.04
CA ILE A 68 -10.06 -37.78 24.79
C ILE A 68 -9.97 -37.46 23.30
N LYS A 69 -9.92 -38.47 22.41
CA LYS A 69 -9.92 -38.23 20.95
C LYS A 69 -11.23 -37.60 20.45
N LEU A 70 -12.33 -37.83 21.17
CA LEU A 70 -13.63 -37.21 20.89
C LEU A 70 -13.71 -35.74 21.32
N LEU A 71 -12.73 -35.19 22.02
CA LEU A 71 -12.72 -33.76 22.37
C LEU A 71 -12.48 -32.87 21.13
N ILE A 72 -13.49 -32.72 20.29
CA ILE A 72 -13.42 -31.93 19.05
C ILE A 72 -14.25 -30.66 19.24
N PRO A 73 -13.63 -29.49 19.45
CA PRO A 73 -14.37 -28.28 19.74
C PRO A 73 -15.09 -27.73 18.50
N ARG A 74 -16.34 -27.31 18.69
CA ARG A 74 -17.19 -26.64 17.68
C ARG A 74 -17.03 -25.13 17.66
N LYS A 75 -16.75 -24.52 18.82
CA LYS A 75 -16.49 -23.09 19.00
C LYS A 75 -15.11 -22.89 19.62
N LYS A 76 -14.74 -21.64 19.89
CA LYS A 76 -13.56 -21.36 20.71
C LYS A 76 -13.73 -22.00 22.10
N VAL A 77 -12.63 -22.47 22.67
CA VAL A 77 -12.61 -23.20 23.95
C VAL A 77 -12.29 -22.23 25.08
N SER A 78 -13.00 -22.35 26.20
CA SER A 78 -12.74 -21.57 27.40
C SER A 78 -11.42 -21.96 28.05
N GLU A 79 -10.71 -20.95 28.57
CA GLU A 79 -9.47 -21.14 29.35
C GLU A 79 -9.66 -22.05 30.56
N MET A 80 -10.86 -22.08 31.13
CA MET A 80 -11.15 -22.86 32.33
C MET A 80 -10.98 -24.37 32.09
N SER A 81 -11.28 -24.86 30.89
CA SER A 81 -11.08 -26.27 30.50
C SER A 81 -9.60 -26.64 30.51
N VAL A 82 -8.73 -25.73 30.03
CA VAL A 82 -7.28 -25.91 30.03
C VAL A 82 -6.72 -25.83 31.46
N ILE A 83 -7.21 -24.91 32.29
CA ILE A 83 -6.82 -24.79 33.70
C ILE A 83 -7.22 -26.05 34.49
N LYS A 84 -8.42 -26.60 34.24
CA LYS A 84 -8.87 -27.87 34.86
C LYS A 84 -7.93 -29.03 34.51
N ILE A 85 -7.40 -29.08 33.28
CA ILE A 85 -6.42 -30.10 32.89
C ILE A 85 -5.10 -29.89 33.65
N PHE A 86 -4.56 -28.66 33.67
CA PHE A 86 -3.30 -28.36 34.37
C PHE A 86 -3.39 -28.56 35.89
N GLY A 87 -4.53 -28.20 36.51
CA GLY A 87 -4.76 -28.34 37.94
C GLY A 87 -4.84 -29.80 38.42
N ASN A 88 -5.08 -30.75 37.51
CA ASN A 88 -5.14 -32.18 37.81
C ASN A 88 -3.86 -32.94 37.44
N PHE A 89 -2.82 -32.27 36.93
CA PHE A 89 -1.51 -32.89 36.81
C PHE A 89 -0.97 -33.23 38.20
N GLY A 90 -0.49 -34.46 38.36
CA GLY A 90 -0.08 -35.01 39.65
C GLY A 90 -1.17 -35.76 40.43
N ASN A 91 -2.41 -35.82 39.93
CA ASN A 91 -3.43 -36.67 40.54
C ASN A 91 -3.06 -38.16 40.35
N ARG A 92 -3.01 -38.93 41.46
CA ARG A 92 -2.67 -40.37 41.46
C ARG A 92 -3.63 -41.22 40.62
N ASN A 93 -4.85 -40.74 40.42
CA ASN A 93 -5.88 -41.45 39.66
C ASN A 93 -5.66 -41.40 38.15
N MET A 94 -4.84 -40.47 37.64
CA MET A 94 -4.63 -40.26 36.21
C MET A 94 -3.23 -40.71 35.79
N LYS A 95 -3.15 -41.81 35.04
CA LYS A 95 -1.88 -42.33 34.52
C LYS A 95 -1.19 -41.33 33.60
N TYR A 96 0.15 -41.30 33.61
CA TYR A 96 0.96 -40.39 32.78
C TYR A 96 0.65 -40.50 31.28
N SER A 97 0.29 -41.67 30.76
CA SER A 97 -0.09 -41.83 29.34
C SER A 97 -1.35 -41.05 28.95
N ILE A 98 -2.29 -40.88 29.89
CA ILE A 98 -3.53 -40.13 29.68
C ILE A 98 -3.21 -38.63 29.74
N GLN A 99 -2.36 -38.22 30.69
CA GLN A 99 -1.86 -36.84 30.82
C GLN A 99 -1.14 -36.36 29.54
N VAL A 100 -0.29 -37.21 28.96
CA VAL A 100 0.36 -36.97 27.65
C VAL A 100 -0.69 -36.72 26.56
N LEU A 101 -1.76 -37.52 26.50
CA LEU A 101 -2.80 -37.38 25.47
C LEU A 101 -3.61 -36.09 25.65
N LEU A 102 -3.93 -35.71 26.89
CA LEU A 102 -4.55 -34.42 27.20
C LEU A 102 -3.64 -33.24 26.83
N LEU A 103 -2.33 -33.34 27.07
CA LEU A 103 -1.38 -32.29 26.65
C LEU A 103 -1.31 -32.17 25.13
N ARG A 104 -1.35 -33.28 24.39
CA ARG A 104 -1.43 -33.26 22.92
C ARG A 104 -2.69 -32.54 22.47
N TRP A 105 -3.81 -32.82 23.11
CA TRP A 105 -5.06 -32.11 22.85
C TRP A 105 -4.91 -30.60 23.08
N VAL A 106 -4.36 -30.18 24.23
CA VAL A 106 -4.12 -28.76 24.55
C VAL A 106 -3.26 -28.07 23.48
N VAL A 107 -2.22 -28.74 22.98
CA VAL A 107 -1.39 -28.22 21.88
C VAL A 107 -2.21 -28.06 20.60
N LEU A 108 -3.03 -29.05 20.23
CA LEU A 108 -3.88 -29.01 19.02
C LEU A 108 -4.91 -27.89 19.08
N ILE A 109 -5.50 -27.65 20.25
CA ILE A 109 -6.52 -26.61 20.44
C ILE A 109 -5.93 -25.22 20.71
N TYR A 110 -4.61 -25.07 20.83
CA TYR A 110 -3.98 -23.80 21.27
C TYR A 110 -4.40 -22.60 20.40
N GLY A 111 -4.61 -22.81 19.10
CA GLY A 111 -5.12 -21.78 18.19
C GLY A 111 -6.58 -21.37 18.42
N PHE A 112 -7.38 -22.21 19.07
CA PHE A 112 -8.82 -22.07 19.26
C PHE A 112 -9.24 -21.60 20.67
N ILE A 113 -8.28 -21.20 21.52
CA ILE A 113 -8.56 -20.69 22.87
C ILE A 113 -9.01 -19.22 22.79
N GLU A 114 -10.07 -18.84 23.54
CA GLU A 114 -10.68 -17.49 23.52
C GLU A 114 -9.74 -16.37 23.99
N ASP A 115 -9.34 -16.41 25.26
CA ASP A 115 -8.30 -15.54 25.84
C ASP A 115 -7.14 -16.43 26.32
N ARG A 116 -5.92 -15.90 26.34
CA ARG A 116 -4.70 -16.66 26.68
C ARG A 116 -4.03 -16.10 27.94
N SER A 117 -4.61 -15.05 28.52
CA SER A 117 -4.04 -14.31 29.65
C SER A 117 -3.74 -15.21 30.86
N LYS A 118 -4.62 -16.15 31.21
CA LYS A 118 -4.40 -17.05 32.37
C LYS A 118 -3.38 -18.13 32.06
N ILE A 119 -3.30 -18.58 30.80
CA ILE A 119 -2.29 -19.57 30.38
C ILE A 119 -0.88 -18.99 30.50
N TYR A 120 -0.67 -17.71 30.15
CA TYR A 120 0.63 -17.04 30.36
C TYR A 120 1.01 -16.97 31.85
N ARG A 121 0.03 -16.77 32.76
CA ARG A 121 0.28 -16.79 34.21
C ARG A 121 0.66 -18.19 34.70
N LEU A 122 0.12 -19.25 34.09
CA LEU A 122 0.45 -20.65 34.38
C LEU A 122 1.83 -21.09 33.85
N TYR A 123 2.55 -20.25 33.13
CA TYR A 123 3.87 -20.59 32.58
C TYR A 123 4.82 -21.18 33.63
N GLY A 124 4.83 -20.62 34.85
CA GLY A 124 5.66 -21.13 35.94
C GLY A 124 5.31 -22.57 36.35
N VAL A 125 4.02 -22.90 36.36
CA VAL A 125 3.50 -24.24 36.70
C VAL A 125 3.87 -25.24 35.60
N ILE A 126 3.63 -24.88 34.33
CA ILE A 126 3.98 -25.72 33.17
C ILE A 126 5.50 -25.99 33.16
N PHE A 127 6.30 -24.99 33.49
CA PHE A 127 7.76 -25.11 33.57
C PHE A 127 8.23 -26.03 34.70
N HIS A 128 7.51 -26.07 35.83
CA HIS A 128 7.84 -26.99 36.93
C HIS A 128 7.66 -28.46 36.53
N TYR A 129 6.62 -28.78 35.76
CA TYR A 129 6.36 -30.14 35.28
C TYR A 129 7.37 -30.66 34.23
N LEU A 130 8.35 -29.85 33.80
CA LEU A 130 9.42 -30.32 32.89
C LEU A 130 10.36 -31.36 33.51
N GLU A 131 10.37 -31.49 34.84
CA GLU A 131 11.17 -32.51 35.53
C GLU A 131 10.72 -33.93 35.13
N TYR A 132 9.43 -34.12 34.85
CA TYR A 132 8.88 -35.41 34.42
C TYR A 132 9.23 -35.75 32.97
N ALA A 133 10.13 -36.72 32.77
CA ALA A 133 10.65 -37.13 31.47
C ALA A 133 9.56 -37.55 30.46
N THR A 134 8.46 -38.15 30.91
CA THR A 134 7.36 -38.61 30.05
C THR A 134 6.52 -37.47 29.45
N LEU A 135 6.35 -36.37 30.18
CA LEU A 135 5.55 -35.21 29.76
C LEU A 135 6.39 -34.17 29.01
N ARG A 136 7.69 -34.15 29.28
CA ARG A 136 8.66 -33.15 28.80
C ARG A 136 8.58 -32.84 27.30
N PRO A 137 8.49 -33.80 26.35
CA PRO A 137 8.45 -33.47 24.92
C PRO A 137 7.28 -32.57 24.52
N ILE A 138 6.08 -32.87 25.04
CA ILE A 138 4.85 -32.13 24.70
C ILE A 138 4.76 -30.85 25.51
N LEU A 139 5.23 -30.85 26.77
CA LEU A 139 5.35 -29.64 27.57
C LEU A 139 6.31 -28.65 26.92
N CYS A 140 7.45 -29.10 26.38
CA CYS A 140 8.36 -28.25 25.62
C CYS A 140 7.69 -27.69 24.36
N HIS A 141 6.86 -28.46 23.65
CA HIS A 141 6.10 -27.96 22.49
C HIS A 141 5.08 -26.89 22.91
N LEU A 142 4.33 -27.14 23.99
CA LEU A 142 3.40 -26.16 24.52
C LEU A 142 4.12 -24.90 24.99
N LEU A 143 5.23 -25.04 25.72
CA LEU A 143 6.06 -23.90 26.13
C LEU A 143 6.58 -23.15 24.91
N TYR A 144 7.01 -23.82 23.85
CA TYR A 144 7.41 -23.18 22.60
C TYR A 144 6.29 -22.32 21.97
N LEU A 145 5.02 -22.71 22.15
CA LEU A 145 3.89 -21.90 21.71
C LEU A 145 3.58 -20.74 22.68
N VAL A 146 3.56 -21.01 23.98
CA VAL A 146 3.19 -20.06 25.05
C VAL A 146 4.27 -19.01 25.33
N THR A 147 5.54 -19.34 25.08
CA THR A 147 6.71 -18.50 25.38
C THR A 147 6.60 -17.12 24.77
N ARG A 148 6.63 -16.11 25.64
CA ARG A 148 6.78 -14.70 25.32
C ARG A 148 8.08 -14.18 25.93
N ARG A 149 8.50 -12.98 25.53
CA ARG A 149 9.73 -12.32 26.03
C ARG A 149 9.75 -12.26 27.56
N GLU A 150 8.62 -11.94 28.19
CA GLU A 150 8.44 -11.91 29.66
C GLU A 150 8.75 -13.22 30.39
N HIS A 151 8.68 -14.36 29.69
CA HIS A 151 8.91 -15.67 30.27
C HIS A 151 10.38 -16.10 30.23
N VAL A 152 11.23 -15.43 29.45
CA VAL A 152 12.66 -15.73 29.35
C VAL A 152 13.39 -15.07 30.51
N LYS A 153 13.74 -15.87 31.52
CA LYS A 153 14.46 -15.41 32.72
C LYS A 153 15.71 -16.25 32.96
N SER A 154 16.76 -15.65 33.50
CA SER A 154 18.07 -16.30 33.70
C SER A 154 17.99 -17.59 34.51
N TYR A 155 17.15 -17.66 35.54
CA TYR A 155 16.98 -18.89 36.34
C TYR A 155 16.30 -20.04 35.55
N ARG A 156 15.42 -19.72 34.59
CA ARG A 156 14.79 -20.73 33.72
C ARG A 156 15.78 -21.26 32.68
N ILE A 157 16.63 -20.38 32.15
CA ILE A 157 17.74 -20.77 31.27
C ILE A 157 18.67 -21.73 32.01
N ARG A 158 19.09 -21.38 33.24
CA ARG A 158 19.92 -22.26 34.09
C ARG A 158 19.26 -23.63 34.31
N LYS A 159 17.97 -23.66 34.69
CA LYS A 159 17.25 -24.93 34.91
C LYS A 159 17.11 -25.77 33.63
N LEU A 160 16.92 -25.17 32.46
CA LEU A 160 16.90 -25.91 31.18
C LEU A 160 18.27 -26.50 30.85
N ILE A 161 19.34 -25.77 31.14
CA ILE A 161 20.72 -26.26 30.98
C ILE A 161 20.99 -27.40 31.95
N GLU A 162 20.57 -27.28 33.22
CA GLU A 162 20.66 -28.36 34.21
C GLU A 162 19.92 -29.62 33.73
N LEU A 163 18.68 -29.48 33.23
CA LEU A 163 17.92 -30.60 32.68
C LEU A 163 18.61 -31.23 31.47
N GLN A 164 19.25 -30.44 30.61
CA GLN A 164 20.04 -30.96 29.49
C GLN A 164 21.30 -31.70 29.97
N THR A 165 21.96 -31.23 31.03
CA THR A 165 23.13 -31.92 31.60
C THR A 165 22.76 -33.25 32.27
N LEU A 166 21.57 -33.33 32.87
CA LEU A 166 21.09 -34.53 33.57
C LEU A 166 20.51 -35.59 32.61
N ALA A 167 19.76 -35.16 31.59
CA ALA A 167 19.05 -36.07 30.68
C ALA A 167 19.76 -36.30 29.33
N GLY A 168 20.82 -35.53 29.03
CA GLY A 168 21.52 -35.58 27.76
C GLY A 168 20.91 -34.70 26.66
N TYR A 169 21.30 -34.96 25.41
CA TYR A 169 20.84 -34.19 24.25
C TYR A 169 19.37 -34.51 23.94
N GLU A 170 18.46 -33.67 24.42
CA GLU A 170 17.05 -33.72 24.03
C GLU A 170 16.70 -32.61 23.04
N PRO A 171 16.21 -32.94 21.84
CA PRO A 171 16.05 -31.95 20.78
C PRO A 171 14.92 -30.94 21.09
N HIS A 172 13.94 -31.33 21.93
CA HIS A 172 12.85 -30.45 22.38
C HIS A 172 13.31 -29.36 23.35
N ILE A 173 14.25 -29.66 24.25
CA ILE A 173 14.85 -28.65 25.14
C ILE A 173 15.71 -27.69 24.32
N GLN A 174 16.45 -28.20 23.33
CA GLN A 174 17.28 -27.37 22.47
C GLN A 174 16.48 -26.38 21.64
N GLU A 175 15.32 -26.77 21.12
CA GLU A 175 14.45 -25.86 20.37
C GLU A 175 13.89 -24.75 21.27
N LEU A 176 13.60 -25.05 22.54
CA LEU A 176 13.20 -24.05 23.53
C LEU A 176 14.36 -23.10 23.89
N LEU A 177 15.59 -23.63 24.06
CA LEU A 177 16.79 -22.83 24.30
C LEU A 177 17.14 -21.95 23.09
N LYS A 178 16.92 -22.45 21.87
CA LYS A 178 17.08 -21.68 20.63
C LYS A 178 16.10 -20.53 20.58
N LEU A 179 14.84 -20.76 20.95
CA LEU A 179 13.83 -19.72 21.06
C LEU A 179 14.20 -18.67 22.12
N TYR A 180 14.69 -19.10 23.29
CA TYR A 180 15.19 -18.18 24.31
C TYR A 180 16.39 -17.36 23.81
N LYS A 181 17.29 -17.97 23.04
CA LYS A 181 18.44 -17.29 22.41
C LYS A 181 18.00 -16.31 21.32
N ASP A 182 16.96 -16.63 20.56
CA ASP A 182 16.39 -15.72 19.55
C ASP A 182 15.77 -14.47 20.23
N TYR A 183 15.16 -14.61 21.41
CA TYR A 183 14.63 -13.47 22.18
C TYR A 183 15.69 -12.66 22.94
N PHE A 184 16.64 -13.33 23.61
CA PHE A 184 17.72 -12.68 24.37
C PHE A 184 19.06 -13.35 24.10
N PRO A 185 19.76 -12.98 23.01
CA PRO A 185 21.04 -13.61 22.63
C PRO A 185 22.11 -13.44 23.71
N ASN A 186 22.05 -12.36 24.48
CA ASN A 186 23.01 -12.04 25.53
C ASN A 186 22.92 -12.96 26.76
N LEU A 187 21.77 -13.61 26.99
CA LEU A 187 21.54 -14.46 28.17
C LEU A 187 21.90 -15.94 27.93
N VAL A 188 22.01 -16.36 26.67
CA VAL A 188 22.29 -17.76 26.30
C VAL A 188 23.68 -17.83 25.66
N THR A 189 24.70 -17.96 26.49
CA THR A 189 26.12 -18.08 26.09
C THR A 189 26.50 -19.43 25.47
N ILE A 190 25.58 -20.40 25.46
CA ILE A 190 25.85 -21.74 24.92
C ILE A 190 25.74 -21.72 23.38
N ASP A 191 26.73 -22.33 22.73
CA ASP A 191 26.71 -22.61 21.29
C ASP A 191 25.75 -23.76 20.99
N ILE A 192 24.51 -23.38 20.70
CA ILE A 192 23.47 -24.30 20.23
C ILE A 192 23.77 -24.63 18.76
N GLN A 193 24.07 -25.90 18.48
CA GLN A 193 24.28 -26.39 17.12
C GLN A 193 23.02 -26.15 16.27
N PRO A 194 23.15 -25.67 15.02
CA PRO A 194 22.00 -25.40 14.17
C PRO A 194 21.30 -26.71 13.76
N SER A 195 20.14 -26.99 14.36
CA SER A 195 19.27 -28.10 13.93
C SER A 195 18.69 -27.81 12.54
N ARG A 196 18.76 -28.82 11.65
CA ARG A 196 18.34 -28.77 10.23
C ARG A 196 16.84 -29.05 10.01
N SER A 197 16.06 -29.30 11.07
CA SER A 197 14.61 -29.58 10.97
C SER A 197 13.81 -28.99 12.13
N THR A 198 12.56 -28.59 11.90
CA THR A 198 11.59 -28.25 12.95
C THR A 198 11.42 -29.46 13.87
N THR A 199 11.83 -29.35 15.14
CA THR A 199 11.83 -30.52 16.04
C THR A 199 10.42 -30.77 16.56
N PHE A 200 9.63 -29.72 16.78
CA PHE A 200 8.21 -29.83 17.04
C PHE A 200 7.41 -30.03 15.75
N LYS A 201 6.91 -31.25 15.53
CA LYS A 201 5.90 -31.56 14.51
C LYS A 201 4.51 -31.56 15.14
N CYS A 202 3.45 -31.42 14.33
CA CYS A 202 2.08 -31.62 14.79
C CYS A 202 1.95 -33.00 15.46
N PRO A 203 1.48 -33.10 16.72
CA PRO A 203 1.43 -34.37 17.44
C PRO A 203 0.53 -35.43 16.78
N ASP A 204 -0.54 -34.99 16.09
CA ASP A 204 -1.45 -35.84 15.33
C ASP A 204 -2.11 -35.04 14.19
N ILE A 205 -1.73 -35.35 12.95
CA ILE A 205 -2.21 -34.65 11.75
C ILE A 205 -3.67 -34.98 11.45
N ALA A 206 -4.09 -36.23 11.63
CA ALA A 206 -5.44 -36.67 11.34
C ALA A 206 -6.43 -36.02 12.32
N TRP A 207 -6.06 -35.95 13.60
CA TRP A 207 -6.89 -35.31 14.62
C TRP A 207 -7.03 -33.80 14.39
N TYR A 208 -5.93 -33.12 14.03
CA TYR A 208 -5.95 -31.70 13.69
C TYR A 208 -6.82 -31.40 12.46
N GLN A 209 -6.73 -32.24 11.42
CA GLN A 209 -7.55 -32.10 10.22
C GLN A 209 -9.04 -32.23 10.52
N LEU A 210 -9.42 -33.18 11.39
CA LEU A 210 -10.80 -33.37 11.81
C LEU A 210 -11.33 -32.16 12.57
N ILE A 211 -10.56 -31.62 13.53
CA ILE A 211 -10.90 -30.39 14.25
C ILE A 211 -11.11 -29.22 13.27
N ASN A 212 -10.21 -29.05 12.30
CA ASN A 212 -10.33 -28.01 11.29
C ASN A 212 -11.55 -28.19 10.38
N GLN A 213 -11.90 -29.42 10.00
CA GLN A 213 -13.07 -29.71 9.18
C GLN A 213 -14.36 -29.35 9.90
N VAL A 214 -14.48 -29.74 11.18
CA VAL A 214 -15.65 -29.40 12.00
C VAL A 214 -15.75 -27.89 12.21
N GLN A 215 -14.65 -27.22 12.51
CA GLN A 215 -14.61 -25.76 12.66
C GLN A 215 -15.02 -25.03 11.37
N LYS A 216 -14.53 -25.44 10.20
CA LYS A 216 -14.92 -24.87 8.90
C LYS A 216 -16.41 -25.02 8.58
N ARG A 217 -17.04 -26.10 9.05
CA ARG A 217 -18.47 -26.35 8.82
C ARG A 217 -19.36 -25.41 9.64
N TRP A 218 -18.93 -25.06 10.84
CA TRP A 218 -19.73 -24.27 11.77
C TRP A 218 -19.37 -22.77 11.79
N ASN A 219 -18.12 -22.43 11.47
CA ASN A 219 -17.61 -21.07 11.47
C ASN A 219 -17.13 -20.70 10.05
N ASN A 220 -17.86 -19.81 9.37
CA ASN A 220 -17.52 -19.29 8.02
C ASN A 220 -16.32 -18.33 8.02
N ASP A 221 -15.75 -18.05 9.20
CA ASP A 221 -14.75 -17.01 9.39
C ASP A 221 -13.35 -17.50 8.97
N LYS A 222 -12.88 -17.02 7.82
CA LYS A 222 -11.54 -17.34 7.27
C LYS A 222 -10.38 -16.89 8.18
N SER A 223 -10.67 -16.04 9.18
CA SER A 223 -9.73 -15.47 10.15
C SER A 223 -9.14 -16.50 11.13
N LEU A 224 -9.80 -17.64 11.35
CA LEU A 224 -9.35 -18.67 12.31
C LEU A 224 -8.29 -19.63 11.74
N LEU A 225 -7.99 -19.57 10.44
CA LEU A 225 -7.13 -20.54 9.74
C LEU A 225 -5.62 -20.28 9.84
N HIS A 226 -5.16 -19.33 10.66
CA HIS A 226 -3.79 -18.80 10.54
C HIS A 226 -2.93 -18.79 11.81
N MET A 227 -3.16 -19.66 12.78
CA MET A 227 -2.11 -19.96 13.77
C MET A 227 -1.47 -21.31 13.46
N PRO A 228 -0.28 -21.32 12.83
CA PRO A 228 0.42 -22.57 12.59
C PRO A 228 0.84 -23.17 13.95
N LEU A 229 0.53 -24.46 14.16
CA LEU A 229 0.96 -25.27 15.32
C LEU A 229 2.48 -25.38 15.46
N THR A 230 3.19 -24.87 14.47
CA THR A 230 4.61 -24.58 14.44
C THR A 230 4.73 -23.09 14.17
N ARG A 231 5.44 -22.33 15.02
CA ARG A 231 5.86 -20.99 14.58
C ARG A 231 6.65 -21.18 13.28
N PRO A 232 6.34 -20.47 12.19
CA PRO A 232 7.18 -20.53 11.01
C PRO A 232 8.56 -20.14 11.50
N MET A 233 9.53 -21.07 11.47
CA MET A 233 10.89 -20.60 11.36
C MET A 233 10.89 -19.83 10.05
N ILE A 234 10.93 -18.50 10.14
CA ILE A 234 11.41 -17.69 9.02
C ILE A 234 12.74 -18.38 8.68
N PRO A 235 12.87 -18.98 7.50
CA PRO A 235 14.11 -19.66 7.16
C PRO A 235 15.20 -18.64 7.39
N LYS A 236 16.05 -18.88 8.40
CA LYS A 236 17.40 -18.31 8.35
C LYS A 236 17.91 -18.94 7.06
N THR A 237 17.89 -18.19 5.96
CA THR A 237 18.72 -18.44 4.80
C THR A 237 20.13 -18.40 5.36
N MET A 238 20.55 -19.51 5.95
CA MET A 238 21.95 -19.81 6.18
C MET A 238 22.49 -20.23 4.82
N GLU A 239 22.46 -19.29 3.88
CA GLU A 239 23.59 -19.19 2.98
C GLU A 239 24.78 -18.91 3.89
N LYS A 240 25.66 -19.90 3.97
CA LYS A 240 26.96 -19.83 4.63
C LYS A 240 27.45 -18.40 4.52
N ARG A 241 27.82 -17.76 5.64
CA ARG A 241 28.57 -16.50 5.72
C ARG A 241 29.53 -16.38 4.53
N ARG A 242 29.03 -15.85 3.42
CA ARG A 242 29.78 -15.47 2.25
C ARG A 242 29.88 -13.98 2.39
N LYS A 243 31.12 -13.53 2.36
CA LYS A 243 31.53 -12.13 2.50
C LYS A 243 30.55 -11.23 1.71
N ILE A 244 29.86 -10.34 2.40
CA ILE A 244 29.49 -8.98 1.95
C ILE A 244 28.44 -8.84 0.80
N GLU A 245 27.86 -9.87 0.20
CA GLU A 245 27.02 -9.68 -1.02
C GLU A 245 25.49 -9.90 -0.92
N HIS A 246 24.89 -9.90 0.28
CA HIS A 246 23.42 -9.97 0.42
C HIS A 246 22.88 -8.92 1.39
N ASN A 247 22.72 -7.70 0.90
CA ASN A 247 21.89 -6.68 1.55
C ASN A 247 20.43 -6.87 1.10
N ASP A 248 19.79 -7.95 1.53
CA ASP A 248 18.32 -8.04 1.50
C ASP A 248 17.77 -7.14 2.62
N ILE A 249 16.62 -6.49 2.40
CA ILE A 249 15.99 -5.60 3.40
C ILE A 249 15.91 -6.34 4.76
N PRO A 250 16.48 -5.78 5.84
CA PRO A 250 16.51 -6.45 7.14
C PRO A 250 15.11 -6.73 7.68
N SER A 251 14.93 -7.85 8.39
CA SER A 251 13.63 -8.18 9.01
C SER A 251 13.38 -7.34 10.25
N THR A 252 12.10 -7.01 10.53
CA THR A 252 11.69 -6.26 11.72
C THR A 252 12.08 -7.01 12.98
N ARG A 253 13.19 -6.63 13.63
CA ARG A 253 13.63 -7.22 14.89
C ARG A 253 13.98 -6.17 15.93
N THR A 254 13.40 -6.33 17.11
CA THR A 254 13.71 -5.57 18.32
C THR A 254 14.48 -6.44 19.29
N TYR A 255 15.70 -6.03 19.65
CA TYR A 255 16.53 -6.69 20.66
C TYR A 255 16.62 -5.81 21.90
N ASN A 256 16.68 -6.42 23.09
CA ASN A 256 16.86 -5.74 24.39
C ASN A 256 15.74 -4.76 24.78
N VAL A 257 14.49 -5.23 24.72
CA VAL A 257 13.29 -4.43 24.97
C VAL A 257 13.01 -4.30 26.46
N THR A 258 12.58 -3.12 26.91
CA THR A 258 12.22 -2.90 28.32
C THR A 258 10.92 -3.63 28.70
N GLN A 259 10.75 -4.06 29.96
CA GLN A 259 9.58 -4.87 30.36
C GLN A 259 8.21 -4.18 30.20
N LYS A 260 8.20 -2.86 29.95
CA LYS A 260 6.98 -2.05 29.82
C LYS A 260 6.61 -1.72 28.37
N SER A 261 7.51 -1.96 27.42
CA SER A 261 7.29 -1.67 26.01
C SER A 261 6.82 -2.90 25.24
N ILE A 262 6.12 -2.63 24.14
CA ILE A 262 5.54 -3.63 23.27
C ILE A 262 6.30 -3.58 21.95
N THR A 263 6.52 -4.74 21.35
CA THR A 263 7.22 -4.84 20.07
C THR A 263 6.24 -5.02 18.94
N LEU A 264 6.63 -4.55 17.75
CA LEU A 264 5.80 -4.71 16.55
C LEU A 264 5.55 -6.18 16.17
N GLU A 265 6.42 -7.10 16.61
CA GLU A 265 6.25 -8.55 16.43
C GLU A 265 5.09 -9.13 17.25
N GLU A 266 4.72 -8.49 18.36
CA GLU A 266 3.67 -8.94 19.28
C GLU A 266 2.28 -8.40 18.91
N ILE A 267 2.24 -7.40 18.03
CA ILE A 267 1.01 -6.72 17.61
C ILE A 267 0.47 -7.41 16.35
N SER A 268 -0.65 -8.12 16.49
CA SER A 268 -1.31 -8.78 15.36
C SER A 268 -2.39 -7.94 14.68
N ASP A 269 -2.91 -6.90 15.35
CA ASP A 269 -4.03 -6.08 14.87
C ASP A 269 -3.72 -4.57 14.97
N ILE A 270 -4.24 -3.78 14.03
CA ILE A 270 -4.10 -2.31 13.98
C ILE A 270 -4.72 -1.67 15.22
N ARG A 271 -5.82 -2.23 15.73
CA ARG A 271 -6.46 -1.74 16.97
C ARG A 271 -5.53 -1.87 18.19
N GLN A 272 -4.76 -2.96 18.25
CA GLN A 272 -3.77 -3.16 19.31
C GLN A 272 -2.58 -2.21 19.17
N LEU A 273 -2.21 -1.85 17.94
CA LEU A 273 -1.21 -0.80 17.68
C LEU A 273 -1.70 0.55 18.19
N ALA A 274 -2.91 0.97 17.82
CA ALA A 274 -3.47 2.25 18.20
C ALA A 274 -3.56 2.43 19.74
N SER A 275 -3.98 1.39 20.48
CA SER A 275 -4.05 1.46 21.94
C SER A 275 -2.69 1.47 22.65
N ASN A 276 -1.61 1.12 21.97
CA ASN A 276 -0.29 0.95 22.57
C ASN A 276 0.81 1.73 21.87
N ILE A 277 0.48 2.69 20.99
CA ILE A 277 1.43 3.38 20.13
C ILE A 277 2.56 4.05 20.93
N ASP A 278 2.23 4.63 22.09
CA ASP A 278 3.18 5.28 23.01
C ASP A 278 4.18 4.31 23.65
N LYS A 279 3.86 3.01 23.65
CA LYS A 279 4.67 1.95 24.28
C LYS A 279 5.44 1.13 23.24
N VAL A 280 5.29 1.42 21.95
CA VAL A 280 5.97 0.68 20.89
C VAL A 280 7.45 1.08 20.86
N GLU A 281 8.34 0.12 21.11
CA GLU A 281 9.77 0.32 20.87
C GLU A 281 10.11 0.04 19.40
N LEU A 282 10.83 0.98 18.78
CA LEU A 282 11.23 0.89 17.38
C LEU A 282 12.24 -0.27 17.15
N PRO A 283 12.15 -0.99 16.01
CA PRO A 283 13.13 -2.00 15.64
C PRO A 283 14.55 -1.45 15.54
N ASN A 284 15.52 -2.27 15.94
CA ASN A 284 16.94 -1.91 15.80
C ASN A 284 17.36 -1.81 14.33
N GLN A 285 16.70 -2.59 13.46
CA GLN A 285 16.89 -2.57 12.02
C GLN A 285 15.76 -1.77 11.34
N LEU A 286 15.85 -0.44 11.38
CA LEU A 286 14.83 0.46 10.85
C LEU A 286 14.67 0.39 9.32
N ALA A 287 15.60 -0.19 8.58
CA ALA A 287 15.43 -0.44 7.15
C ALA A 287 14.22 -1.33 6.81
N SER A 288 13.76 -2.14 7.78
CA SER A 288 12.54 -2.96 7.68
C SER A 288 11.25 -2.17 7.42
N VAL A 289 11.29 -0.84 7.57
CA VAL A 289 10.21 0.09 7.22
C VAL A 289 9.76 -0.06 5.77
N LEU A 290 10.69 -0.38 4.88
CA LEU A 290 10.40 -0.54 3.45
C LEU A 290 9.41 -1.69 3.18
N ASP A 291 9.39 -2.71 4.04
CA ASP A 291 8.54 -3.90 3.88
C ASP A 291 7.33 -3.93 4.82
N HIS A 292 7.44 -3.35 6.02
CA HIS A 292 6.45 -3.56 7.08
C HIS A 292 5.47 -2.40 7.25
N ARG A 293 4.23 -2.57 6.77
CA ARG A 293 3.18 -1.53 6.81
C ARG A 293 2.88 -0.98 8.21
N MET A 294 2.85 -1.83 9.24
CA MET A 294 2.61 -1.35 10.62
C MET A 294 3.71 -0.42 11.12
N LEU A 295 4.95 -0.64 10.69
CA LEU A 295 6.08 0.19 11.09
C LEU A 295 6.03 1.54 10.34
N GLN A 296 5.59 1.54 9.08
CA GLN A 296 5.31 2.78 8.35
C GLN A 296 4.26 3.62 9.08
N HIS A 297 3.15 3.01 9.55
CA HIS A 297 2.16 3.70 10.37
C HIS A 297 2.76 4.31 11.65
N VAL A 298 3.62 3.59 12.37
CA VAL A 298 4.28 4.11 13.57
C VAL A 298 5.15 5.33 13.25
N ILE A 299 5.91 5.30 12.15
CA ILE A 299 6.79 6.42 11.79
C ILE A 299 6.00 7.66 11.37
N VAL A 300 4.90 7.50 10.63
CA VAL A 300 3.99 8.62 10.31
C VAL A 300 3.43 9.24 11.59
N SER A 301 3.02 8.41 12.55
CA SER A 301 2.41 8.89 13.79
C SER A 301 3.40 9.50 14.78
N TYR A 302 4.64 8.99 14.80
CA TYR A 302 5.71 9.47 15.68
C TYR A 302 7.03 9.60 14.90
N PRO A 303 7.24 10.71 14.18
CA PRO A 303 8.44 10.94 13.41
C PRO A 303 9.62 11.29 14.32
N GLU A 304 10.28 10.28 14.88
CA GLU A 304 11.49 10.49 15.67
C GLU A 304 12.68 10.84 14.75
N ARG A 305 13.28 12.02 14.96
CA ARG A 305 14.40 12.54 14.14
C ARG A 305 15.56 11.54 14.02
N ILE A 306 15.90 10.84 15.10
CA ILE A 306 16.97 9.84 15.13
C ILE A 306 16.62 8.62 14.28
N ALA A 307 15.36 8.17 14.35
CA ALA A 307 14.90 7.04 13.56
C ALA A 307 14.93 7.36 12.07
N ILE A 308 14.46 8.54 11.68
CA ILE A 308 14.45 8.99 10.29
C ILE A 308 15.88 9.17 9.75
N ALA A 309 16.79 9.74 10.54
CA ALA A 309 18.20 9.86 10.16
C ALA A 309 18.86 8.48 9.92
N ARG A 310 18.54 7.48 10.74
CA ARG A 310 19.04 6.11 10.56
C ARG A 310 18.46 5.42 9.32
N ILE A 311 17.18 5.61 9.04
CA ILE A 311 16.53 5.11 7.81
C ILE A 311 17.18 5.75 6.60
N SER A 312 17.34 7.07 6.64
CA SER A 312 17.98 7.88 5.61
C SER A 312 19.41 7.41 5.33
N TYR A 313 20.21 7.22 6.37
CA TYR A 313 21.58 6.69 6.24
C TYR A 313 21.62 5.29 5.61
N TRP A 314 20.72 4.40 6.02
CA TRP A 314 20.69 3.05 5.46
C TRP A 314 20.29 3.06 3.98
N ILE A 315 19.28 3.87 3.61
CA ILE A 315 18.84 4.03 2.22
C ILE A 315 19.96 4.62 1.37
N ASP A 316 20.68 5.63 1.86
CA ASP A 316 21.81 6.26 1.16
C ASP A 316 22.91 5.22 0.88
N GLN A 317 23.36 4.50 1.90
CA GLN A 317 24.36 3.43 1.75
C GLN A 317 23.91 2.36 0.75
N TYR A 318 22.65 1.93 0.85
CA TYR A 318 22.13 0.89 -0.03
C TYR A 318 21.98 1.37 -1.49
N LEU A 319 21.59 2.62 -1.72
CA LEU A 319 21.57 3.24 -3.05
C LEU A 319 22.99 3.42 -3.61
N MET A 320 23.95 3.83 -2.77
CA MET A 320 25.35 3.98 -3.18
C MET A 320 25.97 2.65 -3.60
N ASP A 321 25.78 1.60 -2.81
CA ASP A 321 26.23 0.25 -3.10
C ASP A 321 25.61 -0.30 -4.39
N THR A 322 24.28 -0.16 -4.54
CA THR A 322 23.55 -0.80 -5.64
C THR A 322 23.63 -0.02 -6.95
N VAL A 323 23.68 1.31 -6.94
CA VAL A 323 23.62 2.13 -8.15
C VAL A 323 25.00 2.56 -8.63
N TYR A 324 25.91 2.93 -7.73
CA TYR A 324 27.20 3.51 -8.11
C TYR A 324 28.38 2.54 -8.02
N TRP A 325 28.35 1.59 -7.08
CA TRP A 325 29.50 0.72 -6.81
C TRP A 325 29.38 -0.70 -7.37
N SER A 326 28.21 -1.11 -7.86
CA SER A 326 28.01 -2.46 -8.37
C SER A 326 28.03 -2.53 -9.89
N ASP A 327 28.56 -3.64 -10.43
CA ASP A 327 28.56 -3.91 -11.86
C ASP A 327 27.12 -4.06 -12.39
N GLN A 328 26.88 -3.59 -13.62
CA GLN A 328 25.58 -3.65 -14.30
C GLN A 328 25.18 -5.07 -14.75
N ASN A 329 25.12 -6.01 -13.80
CA ASN A 329 24.65 -7.37 -14.00
C ASN A 329 23.12 -7.42 -13.92
N THR A 330 22.52 -8.43 -14.57
CA THR A 330 21.05 -8.63 -14.55
C THR A 330 20.49 -8.75 -13.13
N THR A 331 21.26 -9.35 -12.21
CA THR A 331 20.91 -9.48 -10.79
C THR A 331 20.88 -8.13 -10.07
N THR A 332 21.83 -7.25 -10.37
CA THR A 332 21.88 -5.87 -9.86
C THR A 332 20.67 -5.08 -10.34
N LYS A 333 20.32 -5.21 -11.62
CA LYS A 333 19.13 -4.55 -12.19
C LYS A 333 17.83 -4.97 -11.51
N MET A 334 17.69 -6.25 -11.16
CA MET A 334 16.55 -6.74 -10.38
C MET A 334 16.54 -6.20 -8.94
N ARG A 335 17.72 -6.03 -8.32
CA ARG A 335 17.85 -5.46 -6.97
C ARG A 335 17.47 -3.98 -6.95
N ILE A 336 17.89 -3.21 -7.95
CA ILE A 336 17.52 -1.80 -8.12
C ILE A 336 16.00 -1.69 -8.33
N ASP A 337 15.42 -2.53 -9.21
CA ASP A 337 13.98 -2.55 -9.45
C ASP A 337 13.20 -2.84 -8.16
N PHE A 338 13.62 -3.86 -7.41
CA PHE A 338 13.02 -4.22 -6.14
C PHE A 338 13.11 -3.07 -5.13
N LEU A 339 14.27 -2.44 -5.00
CA LEU A 339 14.48 -1.29 -4.10
C LEU A 339 13.61 -0.10 -4.48
N LEU A 340 13.64 0.32 -5.74
CA LEU A 340 12.87 1.46 -6.23
C LEU A 340 11.37 1.23 -6.04
N ASN A 341 10.87 0.03 -6.30
CA ASN A 341 9.48 -0.33 -6.02
C ASN A 341 9.11 -0.17 -4.54
N LYS A 342 10.01 -0.59 -3.64
CA LYS A 342 9.79 -0.45 -2.18
C LYS A 342 9.85 1.00 -1.72
N LEU A 343 10.79 1.78 -2.26
CA LEU A 343 10.87 3.21 -2.01
C LEU A 343 9.60 3.92 -2.48
N VAL A 344 9.13 3.64 -3.71
CA VAL A 344 7.88 4.18 -4.25
C VAL A 344 6.69 3.82 -3.36
N THR A 345 6.58 2.55 -2.95
CA THR A 345 5.48 2.09 -2.09
C THR A 345 5.50 2.81 -0.74
N MET A 346 6.69 3.01 -0.17
CA MET A 346 6.86 3.75 1.08
C MET A 346 6.49 5.23 0.88
N THR A 347 7.03 5.92 -0.13
CA THR A 347 6.76 7.34 -0.37
C THR A 347 5.29 7.59 -0.70
N GLU A 348 4.64 6.69 -1.44
CA GLU A 348 3.21 6.78 -1.73
C GLU A 348 2.34 6.57 -0.49
N PHE A 349 2.80 5.79 0.48
CA PHE A 349 2.12 5.63 1.75
C PHE A 349 2.33 6.85 2.66
N MET A 350 3.58 7.31 2.79
CA MET A 350 3.93 8.46 3.63
C MET A 350 3.43 9.79 3.05
N LYS A 351 3.21 9.86 1.73
CA LYS A 351 2.93 11.09 0.95
C LYS A 351 4.02 12.17 1.06
N GLU A 352 5.19 11.78 1.55
CA GLU A 352 6.37 12.62 1.71
C GLU A 352 7.61 11.88 1.21
N LEU A 353 8.51 12.63 0.59
CA LEU A 353 9.79 12.13 0.09
C LEU A 353 10.89 12.37 1.14
N LEU A 354 11.65 11.32 1.45
CA LEU A 354 12.81 11.45 2.35
C LEU A 354 13.90 12.31 1.67
N PRO A 355 14.59 13.21 2.40
CA PRO A 355 15.64 14.06 1.86
C PRO A 355 16.74 13.30 1.10
N VAL A 356 17.14 12.13 1.61
CA VAL A 356 18.14 11.26 0.95
C VAL A 356 17.69 10.81 -0.44
N ILE A 357 16.40 10.51 -0.61
CA ILE A 357 15.88 10.09 -1.92
C ILE A 357 15.89 11.28 -2.88
N GLN A 358 15.57 12.47 -2.40
CA GLN A 358 15.67 13.70 -3.20
C GLN A 358 17.10 13.98 -3.65
N GLU A 359 18.09 13.91 -2.76
CA GLU A 359 19.50 14.08 -3.11
C GLU A 359 19.99 13.02 -4.11
N PHE A 360 19.57 11.77 -3.91
CA PHE A 360 19.84 10.70 -4.85
C PHE A 360 19.26 10.99 -6.24
N LEU A 361 17.99 11.40 -6.34
CA LEU A 361 17.35 11.72 -7.61
C LEU A 361 18.07 12.86 -8.33
N MET A 362 18.45 13.92 -7.60
CA MET A 362 19.20 15.03 -8.17
C MET A 362 20.53 14.56 -8.79
N LYS A 363 21.25 13.62 -8.17
CA LYS A 363 22.50 13.09 -8.74
C LYS A 363 22.25 12.10 -9.88
N TYR A 364 21.31 11.17 -9.69
CA TYR A 364 21.04 10.06 -10.60
C TYR A 364 20.57 10.54 -11.98
N ILE A 365 19.69 11.55 -12.02
CA ILE A 365 19.10 12.08 -13.26
C ILE A 365 20.16 12.61 -14.24
N HIS A 366 21.30 13.12 -13.76
CA HIS A 366 22.38 13.59 -14.63
C HIS A 366 23.08 12.46 -15.39
N SER A 367 23.14 11.27 -14.81
CA SER A 367 23.75 10.06 -15.40
C SER A 367 22.74 9.13 -16.06
N TRP A 368 21.45 9.47 -16.01
CA TRP A 368 20.36 8.58 -16.39
C TRP A 368 20.16 8.57 -17.92
N ASP A 369 19.93 7.38 -18.47
CA ASP A 369 19.72 7.14 -19.90
C ASP A 369 18.30 7.49 -20.38
N GLY A 370 17.38 7.75 -19.44
CA GLY A 370 15.98 8.04 -19.70
C GLY A 370 15.10 6.82 -19.97
N ARG A 371 15.66 5.61 -20.02
CA ARG A 371 14.91 4.39 -20.38
C ARG A 371 14.73 3.44 -19.21
N GLU A 372 15.76 3.23 -18.40
CA GLU A 372 15.66 2.30 -17.29
C GLU A 372 14.82 2.89 -16.15
N TYR A 373 13.91 2.09 -15.59
CA TYR A 373 13.11 2.45 -14.41
C TYR A 373 12.28 3.74 -14.51
N HIS A 374 12.00 4.23 -15.74
CA HIS A 374 11.39 5.54 -15.94
C HIS A 374 10.05 5.72 -15.20
N GLU A 375 9.24 4.66 -15.04
CA GLU A 375 7.95 4.74 -14.31
C GLU A 375 8.16 4.93 -12.81
N LEU A 376 9.13 4.24 -12.22
CA LEU A 376 9.43 4.33 -10.80
C LEU A 376 10.07 5.68 -10.46
N ILE A 377 10.97 6.16 -11.32
CA ILE A 377 11.61 7.47 -11.17
C ILE A 377 10.56 8.58 -11.28
N PHE A 378 9.68 8.54 -12.29
CA PHE A 378 8.60 9.52 -12.43
C PHE A 378 7.64 9.52 -11.22
N ARG A 379 7.32 8.35 -10.65
CA ARG A 379 6.51 8.26 -9.43
C ARG A 379 7.20 8.88 -8.22
N LEU A 380 8.51 8.69 -8.06
CA LEU A 380 9.28 9.35 -7.00
C LEU A 380 9.36 10.86 -7.20
N LEU A 381 9.57 11.31 -8.45
CA LEU A 381 9.64 12.73 -8.80
C LEU A 381 8.36 13.50 -8.46
N THR A 382 7.18 12.85 -8.56
CA THR A 382 5.89 13.45 -8.20
C THR A 382 5.84 13.97 -6.76
N PHE A 383 6.61 13.38 -5.83
CA PHE A 383 6.63 13.76 -4.41
C PHE A 383 7.75 14.76 -4.04
N LEU A 384 8.42 15.36 -5.03
CA LEU A 384 9.40 16.40 -4.76
C LEU A 384 8.72 17.65 -4.17
N ARG A 385 9.27 18.18 -3.08
CA ARG A 385 8.82 19.47 -2.55
C ARG A 385 9.36 20.63 -3.40
N PRO A 386 8.62 21.75 -3.50
CA PRO A 386 9.11 22.91 -4.22
C PRO A 386 10.26 23.55 -3.44
N GLY A 387 11.45 23.60 -4.05
CA GLY A 387 12.60 24.34 -3.54
C GLY A 387 12.88 25.60 -4.37
N PRO A 388 14.06 26.23 -4.22
CA PRO A 388 14.45 27.35 -5.07
C PRO A 388 14.55 26.90 -6.54
N TYR A 389 13.83 27.59 -7.42
CA TYR A 389 13.72 27.21 -8.84
C TYR A 389 15.07 26.98 -9.53
N ASN A 390 16.10 27.74 -9.20
CA ASN A 390 17.41 27.63 -9.85
C ASN A 390 18.04 26.24 -9.62
N GLN A 391 17.94 25.71 -8.40
CA GLN A 391 18.46 24.36 -8.10
C GLN A 391 17.60 23.28 -8.77
N PHE A 392 16.28 23.46 -8.74
CA PHE A 392 15.35 22.54 -9.40
C PHE A 392 15.56 22.49 -10.93
N TYR A 393 15.79 23.66 -11.54
CA TYR A 393 16.01 23.77 -12.97
C TYR A 393 17.31 23.09 -13.40
N GLU A 394 18.43 23.40 -12.74
CA GLU A 394 19.73 22.83 -13.09
C GLU A 394 19.80 21.34 -12.80
N ASN A 395 19.28 20.89 -11.66
CA ASN A 395 19.46 19.49 -11.23
C ASN A 395 18.45 18.51 -11.83
N ILE A 396 17.26 18.98 -12.21
CA ILE A 396 16.15 18.10 -12.61
C ILE A 396 15.64 18.47 -14.00
N LEU A 397 15.17 19.70 -14.20
CA LEU A 397 14.49 20.07 -15.45
C LEU A 397 15.42 20.04 -16.67
N LYS A 398 16.62 20.59 -16.56
CA LYS A 398 17.59 20.70 -17.66
C LYS A 398 18.10 19.32 -18.14
N PRO A 399 18.51 18.38 -17.27
CA PRO A 399 18.81 17.01 -17.70
C PRO A 399 17.61 16.32 -18.37
N LEU A 400 16.40 16.46 -17.80
CA LEU A 400 15.19 15.87 -18.38
C LEU A 400 14.86 16.49 -19.74
N GLN A 401 15.16 17.76 -19.96
CA GLN A 401 14.99 18.42 -21.27
C GLN A 401 15.89 17.82 -22.33
N SER A 402 17.15 17.51 -21.98
CA SER A 402 18.09 16.85 -22.89
C SER A 402 17.58 15.47 -23.32
N ILE A 403 17.01 14.71 -22.38
CA ILE A 403 16.42 13.40 -22.66
C ILE A 403 15.14 13.57 -23.49
N TYR A 404 14.31 14.56 -23.16
CA TYR A 404 13.05 14.86 -23.85
C TYR A 404 13.26 15.03 -25.36
N ASN A 405 14.26 15.81 -25.77
CA ASN A 405 14.54 16.08 -27.19
C ASN A 405 14.83 14.81 -28.01
N ASN A 406 15.40 13.78 -27.39
CA ASN A 406 15.82 12.53 -28.05
C ASN A 406 14.87 11.34 -27.78
N SER A 407 13.75 11.58 -27.10
CA SER A 407 12.84 10.54 -26.61
C SER A 407 11.63 10.31 -27.54
N SER A 408 10.97 9.16 -27.38
CA SER A 408 9.74 8.84 -28.11
C SER A 408 8.53 9.63 -27.60
N ALA A 409 7.51 9.78 -28.45
CA ALA A 409 6.26 10.44 -28.08
C ALA A 409 5.62 9.89 -26.79
N SER A 410 5.62 8.56 -26.60
CA SER A 410 5.10 7.93 -25.38
C SER A 410 5.86 8.35 -24.12
N TRP A 411 7.19 8.48 -24.21
CA TRP A 411 8.01 8.93 -23.08
C TRP A 411 7.73 10.40 -22.75
N LYS A 412 7.61 11.26 -23.78
CA LYS A 412 7.23 12.67 -23.64
C LYS A 412 5.88 12.82 -22.92
N THR A 413 4.89 12.03 -23.31
CA THR A 413 3.57 11.98 -22.65
C THR A 413 3.69 11.60 -21.17
N LYS A 414 4.47 10.57 -20.84
CA LYS A 414 4.69 10.14 -19.44
C LYS A 414 5.36 11.23 -18.60
N LEU A 415 6.33 11.95 -19.16
CA LEU A 415 6.98 13.07 -18.48
C LEU A 415 5.99 14.22 -18.20
N ILE A 416 5.16 14.58 -19.17
CA ILE A 416 4.16 15.65 -18.99
C ILE A 416 3.10 15.26 -17.95
N HIS A 417 2.70 14.00 -17.91
CA HIS A 417 1.85 13.50 -16.81
C HIS A 417 2.55 13.57 -15.46
N CYS A 418 3.83 13.19 -15.37
CA CYS A 418 4.63 13.38 -14.15
C CYS A 418 4.66 14.85 -13.70
N TYR A 419 4.87 15.80 -14.63
CA TYR A 419 4.80 17.23 -14.34
C TYR A 419 3.42 17.69 -13.89
N THR A 420 2.36 17.11 -14.45
CA THR A 420 0.98 17.38 -14.04
C THR A 420 0.73 16.91 -12.61
N ASP A 421 1.19 15.72 -12.25
CA ASP A 421 1.00 15.17 -10.91
C ASP A 421 1.90 15.87 -9.88
N LEU A 422 3.12 16.26 -10.26
CA LEU A 422 3.98 17.12 -9.45
C LEU A 422 3.30 18.46 -9.15
N LEU A 423 2.68 19.07 -10.16
CA LEU A 423 1.95 20.33 -9.97
C LEU A 423 0.77 20.14 -9.01
N LYS A 424 -0.01 19.06 -9.14
CA LYS A 424 -1.09 18.73 -8.18
C LYS A 424 -0.55 18.51 -6.76
N TYR A 425 0.60 17.87 -6.62
CA TYR A 425 1.22 17.70 -5.30
C TYR A 425 1.59 19.06 -4.71
N TRP A 426 2.19 19.95 -5.50
CA TRP A 426 2.49 21.31 -5.08
C TRP A 426 1.25 22.14 -4.77
N THR A 427 0.13 21.94 -5.48
CA THR A 427 -1.13 22.63 -5.18
C THR A 427 -1.67 22.23 -3.81
N LEU A 428 -1.59 20.94 -3.46
CA LEU A 428 -2.04 20.44 -2.15
C LEU A 428 -1.19 21.02 -1.01
N LEU A 429 0.13 21.12 -1.22
CA LEU A 429 1.03 21.76 -0.25
C LEU A 429 0.74 23.26 -0.11
N TYR A 430 0.47 23.94 -1.22
CA TYR A 430 0.16 25.38 -1.23
C TYR A 430 -1.18 25.68 -0.55
N GLU A 431 -2.20 24.84 -0.74
CA GLU A 431 -3.50 24.98 -0.05
C GLU A 431 -3.34 24.90 1.47
N GLY A 432 -2.57 23.92 1.97
CA GLY A 432 -2.27 23.82 3.40
C GLY A 432 -1.51 25.02 3.97
N TYR A 433 -0.62 25.63 3.18
CA TYR A 433 0.08 26.85 3.56
C TYR A 433 -0.85 28.08 3.60
N TYR A 434 -1.73 28.22 2.61
CA TYR A 434 -2.63 29.37 2.49
C TYR A 434 -3.72 29.37 3.58
N GLU A 435 -4.32 28.20 3.87
CA GLU A 435 -5.28 28.05 4.98
C GLU A 435 -4.66 28.36 6.34
N GLY A 436 -3.36 28.06 6.52
CA GLY A 436 -2.62 28.38 7.74
C GLY A 436 -2.41 29.88 7.96
N ILE A 437 -2.17 30.64 6.88
CA ILE A 437 -2.00 32.10 6.91
C ILE A 437 -3.31 32.82 7.23
N GLU A 438 -4.44 32.40 6.63
CA GLU A 438 -5.75 33.01 6.89
C GLU A 438 -6.20 32.85 8.35
N GLN A 439 -5.70 31.83 9.05
CA GLN A 439 -5.98 31.59 10.47
C GLN A 439 -5.09 32.37 11.44
N GLY A 440 -4.19 33.23 10.95
CA GLY A 440 -3.42 34.17 11.79
C GLY A 440 -2.26 33.56 12.61
N ASN A 441 -1.87 32.32 12.33
CA ASN A 441 -0.72 31.71 12.98
C ASN A 441 0.57 32.19 12.29
N GLN A 442 1.31 33.09 12.95
CA GLN A 442 2.60 33.59 12.47
C GLN A 442 3.76 32.58 12.62
N ASP A 443 3.51 31.43 13.24
CA ASP A 443 4.51 30.36 13.46
C ASP A 443 4.63 29.37 12.26
N TYR A 444 3.96 29.62 11.13
CA TYR A 444 3.99 28.75 9.95
C TYR A 444 5.25 28.92 9.05
N GLU A 445 6.24 29.72 9.46
CA GLU A 445 7.56 29.74 8.79
C GLU A 445 8.29 28.39 8.90
N ASP A 446 7.95 27.56 9.89
CA ASP A 446 8.48 26.22 10.07
C ASP A 446 7.53 25.14 9.52
N LEU A 447 7.26 25.16 8.21
CA LEU A 447 6.73 23.98 7.50
C LEU A 447 7.85 22.94 7.28
N ASP A 448 8.59 22.68 8.36
CA ASP A 448 9.64 21.67 8.43
C ASP A 448 9.05 20.34 7.95
N ASN A 449 9.76 19.65 7.08
CA ASN A 449 9.39 18.30 6.66
C ASN A 449 9.18 17.48 7.94
N SER A 450 8.03 16.82 8.12
CA SER A 450 7.79 15.98 9.31
C SER A 450 8.89 14.92 9.44
N LEU A 451 9.52 14.58 8.31
CA LEU A 451 10.61 13.64 8.14
C LEU A 451 12.03 14.29 8.01
N GLY A 452 12.23 15.58 8.34
CA GLY A 452 13.57 16.18 8.43
C GLY A 452 13.66 17.68 8.05
N ASN A 453 14.66 18.40 8.56
CA ASN A 453 14.80 19.85 8.35
C ASN A 453 15.33 20.19 6.95
N LEU A 454 14.48 20.06 5.93
CA LEU A 454 14.62 20.86 4.73
C LEU A 454 13.81 22.13 4.97
N SER A 455 14.43 23.12 5.62
CA SER A 455 13.90 24.47 5.70
C SER A 455 13.67 24.94 4.27
N ILE A 456 12.41 25.25 3.93
CA ILE A 456 12.08 25.66 2.57
C ILE A 456 12.38 27.15 2.41
N ASP A 457 13.66 27.43 2.17
CA ASP A 457 14.13 28.76 1.77
C ASP A 457 13.75 28.98 0.29
N GLY A 458 12.57 29.56 0.06
CA GLY A 458 12.17 30.02 -1.27
C GLY A 458 10.70 30.39 -1.43
N ASP A 459 10.45 31.40 -2.25
CA ASP A 459 9.10 31.77 -2.69
C ASP A 459 8.46 30.63 -3.49
N TYR A 460 7.66 29.79 -2.84
CA TYR A 460 6.89 28.71 -3.46
C TYR A 460 6.11 29.14 -4.70
N SER A 461 5.44 30.29 -4.60
CA SER A 461 4.64 30.87 -5.68
C SER A 461 5.49 31.21 -6.92
N LEU A 462 6.73 31.67 -6.70
CA LEU A 462 7.68 31.96 -7.78
C LEU A 462 8.17 30.67 -8.46
N THR A 463 8.48 29.63 -7.69
CA THR A 463 8.92 28.34 -8.22
C THR A 463 7.82 27.69 -9.06
N ILE A 464 6.59 27.62 -8.55
CA ILE A 464 5.42 27.10 -9.28
C ILE A 464 5.24 27.87 -10.59
N ARG A 465 5.29 29.21 -10.54
CA ARG A 465 5.13 30.05 -11.72
C ARG A 465 6.21 29.82 -12.78
N LYS A 466 7.48 29.81 -12.37
CA LYS A 466 8.60 29.56 -13.30
C LYS A 466 8.56 28.14 -13.87
N PHE A 467 8.04 27.17 -13.11
CA PHE A 467 7.82 25.81 -13.59
C PHE A 467 6.71 25.76 -14.65
N ILE A 468 5.57 26.43 -14.44
CA ILE A 468 4.51 26.54 -15.45
C ILE A 468 5.04 27.21 -16.73
N ASP A 469 5.79 28.30 -16.60
CA ASP A 469 6.41 28.98 -17.75
C ASP A 469 7.41 28.06 -18.48
N TYR A 470 8.22 27.30 -17.74
CA TYR A 470 9.12 26.30 -18.30
C TYR A 470 8.36 25.25 -19.12
N VAL A 471 7.30 24.64 -18.57
CA VAL A 471 6.54 23.61 -19.28
C VAL A 471 5.89 24.21 -20.54
N ASN A 472 5.31 25.42 -20.45
CA ASN A 472 4.77 26.13 -21.62
C ASN A 472 5.83 26.34 -22.72
N ARG A 473 7.08 26.67 -22.34
CA ARG A 473 8.20 26.78 -23.30
C ARG A 473 8.67 25.44 -23.85
N THR A 474 8.70 24.38 -23.04
CA THR A 474 9.08 23.05 -23.54
C THR A 474 8.11 22.55 -24.62
N VAL A 475 6.83 22.90 -24.52
CA VAL A 475 5.83 22.58 -25.55
C VAL A 475 6.09 23.34 -26.86
N LEU A 476 6.70 24.53 -26.82
CA LEU A 476 7.10 25.28 -28.03
C LEU A 476 8.17 24.56 -28.84
N ILE A 477 9.00 23.73 -28.20
CA ILE A 477 10.13 23.02 -28.83
C ILE A 477 9.64 21.73 -29.52
N MET A 478 8.36 21.40 -29.40
CA MET A 478 7.83 20.12 -29.86
C MET A 478 7.75 20.06 -31.39
N PRO A 479 8.43 19.11 -32.06
CA PRO A 479 8.46 19.02 -33.52
C PRO A 479 7.07 18.77 -34.11
N GLU A 480 6.89 19.17 -35.38
CA GLU A 480 5.62 19.02 -36.11
C GLU A 480 5.20 17.54 -36.25
N ASP A 481 6.17 16.61 -36.31
CA ASP A 481 5.93 15.16 -36.44
C ASP A 481 5.33 14.47 -35.20
N ASP A 482 5.32 15.14 -34.03
CA ASP A 482 4.84 14.60 -32.75
C ASP A 482 3.37 14.96 -32.44
N ASP A 483 2.54 15.22 -33.46
CA ASP A 483 1.12 15.61 -33.31
C ASP A 483 0.16 14.47 -32.91
N GLN A 484 0.63 13.60 -32.02
CA GLN A 484 -0.15 12.50 -31.47
C GLN A 484 -1.19 13.00 -30.45
N ILE A 485 -2.37 12.38 -30.46
CA ILE A 485 -3.50 12.72 -29.58
C ILE A 485 -3.08 12.62 -28.11
N GLU A 486 -2.24 11.63 -27.79
CA GLU A 486 -1.76 11.31 -26.46
C GLU A 486 -0.95 12.47 -25.87
N ILE A 487 -0.06 13.07 -26.67
CA ILE A 487 0.73 14.21 -26.23
C ILE A 487 -0.15 15.45 -26.10
N GLN A 488 -1.02 15.72 -27.08
CA GLN A 488 -1.98 16.83 -27.01
C GLN A 488 -2.86 16.72 -25.77
N HIS A 489 -3.31 15.51 -25.43
CA HIS A 489 -4.08 15.26 -24.22
C HIS A 489 -3.27 15.56 -22.95
N ALA A 490 -2.03 15.10 -22.85
CA ALA A 490 -1.19 15.33 -21.69
C ALA A 490 -0.86 16.82 -21.49
N ILE A 491 -0.53 17.55 -22.56
CA ILE A 491 -0.28 18.99 -22.53
C ILE A 491 -1.51 19.75 -22.03
N LEU A 492 -2.67 19.47 -22.62
CA LEU A 492 -3.91 20.14 -22.22
C LEU A 492 -4.30 19.80 -20.78
N SER A 493 -4.06 18.57 -20.33
CA SER A 493 -4.27 18.18 -18.92
C SER A 493 -3.37 18.97 -17.96
N PHE A 494 -2.11 19.20 -18.33
CA PHE A 494 -1.22 20.08 -17.57
C PHE A 494 -1.75 21.51 -17.52
N ILE A 495 -2.14 22.06 -18.68
CA ILE A 495 -2.62 23.44 -18.81
C ILE A 495 -3.90 23.66 -18.00
N GLU A 496 -4.86 22.73 -18.04
CA GLU A 496 -6.10 22.83 -17.27
C GLU A 496 -5.83 22.90 -15.76
N ILE A 497 -4.98 22.01 -15.24
CA ILE A 497 -4.61 22.01 -13.82
C ILE A 497 -3.84 23.29 -13.47
N SER A 498 -2.91 23.71 -14.32
CA SER A 498 -2.14 24.95 -14.09
C SER A 498 -3.03 26.19 -14.12
N THR A 499 -4.06 26.21 -14.98
CA THR A 499 -5.03 27.30 -15.06
C THR A 499 -5.88 27.32 -13.79
N LEU A 500 -6.47 26.18 -13.42
CA LEU A 500 -7.28 26.06 -12.21
C LEU A 500 -6.52 26.53 -10.95
N LEU A 501 -5.25 26.13 -10.82
CA LEU A 501 -4.37 26.56 -9.72
C LEU A 501 -4.18 28.07 -9.70
N GLN A 502 -3.86 28.67 -10.85
CA GLN A 502 -3.63 30.10 -10.95
C GLN A 502 -4.88 30.91 -10.63
N LEU A 503 -6.06 30.43 -11.06
CA LEU A 503 -7.34 31.09 -10.82
C LEU A 503 -7.78 30.97 -9.35
N LYS A 504 -7.73 29.76 -8.76
CA LYS A 504 -8.23 29.52 -7.39
C LYS A 504 -7.39 30.20 -6.31
N TYR A 505 -6.06 30.18 -6.44
CA TYR A 505 -5.15 30.58 -5.36
C TYR A 505 -4.44 31.92 -5.62
N GLY A 506 -4.83 32.63 -6.68
CA GLY A 506 -4.29 33.96 -6.98
C GLY A 506 -2.76 33.99 -7.07
N CYS A 507 -2.15 32.94 -7.64
CA CYS A 507 -0.70 32.93 -7.89
C CYS A 507 -0.35 34.21 -8.67
N HIS A 508 0.33 35.14 -8.00
CA HIS A 508 0.22 36.61 -8.20
C HIS A 508 0.48 37.19 -9.62
N LYS A 509 0.71 36.37 -10.67
CA LYS A 509 0.63 36.74 -12.10
C LYS A 509 0.28 35.50 -12.95
N ILE A 510 -0.87 35.53 -13.66
CA ILE A 510 -1.29 34.47 -14.60
C ILE A 510 -0.25 34.28 -15.72
N VAL A 511 0.03 33.02 -16.05
CA VAL A 511 0.84 32.58 -17.19
C VAL A 511 -0.10 31.92 -18.21
N PHE A 512 -0.34 32.63 -19.32
CA PHE A 512 -1.18 32.12 -20.41
C PHE A 512 -0.48 31.00 -21.19
N PRO A 513 -1.26 30.07 -21.77
CA PRO A 513 -0.75 29.16 -22.79
C PRO A 513 -0.14 29.94 -23.96
N SER A 514 0.90 29.39 -24.58
CA SER A 514 1.52 30.00 -25.75
C SER A 514 0.58 29.91 -26.97
N TYR A 515 0.68 30.88 -27.89
CA TYR A 515 -0.08 30.86 -29.15
C TYR A 515 0.08 29.57 -29.92
N SER A 516 1.28 28.98 -29.93
CA SER A 516 1.52 27.69 -30.59
C SER A 516 0.62 26.58 -30.06
N VAL A 517 0.40 26.50 -28.74
CA VAL A 517 -0.50 25.48 -28.17
C VAL A 517 -1.95 25.74 -28.52
N ILE A 518 -2.37 27.00 -28.43
CA ILE A 518 -3.75 27.41 -28.71
C ILE A 518 -4.09 27.16 -30.18
N HIS A 519 -3.24 27.63 -31.10
CA HIS A 519 -3.44 27.50 -32.54
C HIS A 519 -3.29 26.05 -33.01
N ARG A 520 -2.30 25.30 -32.50
CA ARG A 520 -2.13 23.87 -32.84
C ARG A 520 -3.34 23.04 -32.38
N SER A 521 -3.89 23.35 -31.20
CA SER A 521 -5.11 22.70 -30.71
C SER A 521 -6.34 23.07 -31.56
N PHE A 522 -6.41 24.32 -32.03
CA PHE A 522 -7.48 24.79 -32.92
C PHE A 522 -7.46 24.11 -34.30
N PHE A 523 -6.28 24.01 -34.91
CA PHE A 523 -6.08 23.37 -36.22
C PHE A 523 -5.97 21.83 -36.15
N SER A 524 -6.06 21.24 -34.96
CA SER A 524 -6.05 19.78 -34.80
C SER A 524 -7.21 19.13 -35.56
N THR A 525 -6.97 17.95 -36.11
CA THR A 525 -8.00 17.14 -36.78
C THR A 525 -9.00 16.52 -35.80
N TYR A 526 -8.69 16.56 -34.50
CA TYR A 526 -9.52 16.01 -33.43
C TYR A 526 -10.34 17.10 -32.75
N GLY A 527 -11.59 16.78 -32.37
CA GLY A 527 -12.44 17.71 -31.62
C GLY A 527 -12.05 17.88 -30.15
N MET A 528 -11.30 16.94 -29.57
CA MET A 528 -10.91 16.97 -28.15
C MET A 528 -10.04 18.20 -27.81
N PRO A 529 -8.94 18.50 -28.53
CA PRO A 529 -8.11 19.66 -28.24
C PRO A 529 -8.86 20.98 -28.35
N LEU A 530 -9.68 21.12 -29.40
CA LEU A 530 -10.51 22.30 -29.63
C LEU A 530 -11.48 22.53 -28.47
N SER A 531 -12.21 21.50 -28.07
CA SER A 531 -13.18 21.59 -26.96
C SER A 531 -12.52 22.02 -25.65
N ARG A 532 -11.37 21.42 -25.31
CA ARG A 532 -10.63 21.71 -24.07
C ARG A 532 -10.05 23.12 -24.07
N ILE A 533 -9.49 23.59 -25.18
CA ILE A 533 -9.00 24.98 -25.29
C ILE A 533 -10.16 25.97 -25.14
N CYS A 534 -11.31 25.74 -25.79
CA CYS A 534 -12.49 26.59 -25.58
C CYS A 534 -12.92 26.61 -24.10
N GLY A 535 -12.85 25.47 -23.40
CA GLY A 535 -13.10 25.41 -21.95
C GLY A 535 -12.12 26.25 -21.13
N ILE A 536 -10.82 26.15 -21.42
CA ILE A 536 -9.78 26.96 -20.76
C ILE A 536 -10.00 28.47 -20.99
N ILE A 537 -10.37 28.85 -22.21
CA ILE A 537 -10.68 30.24 -22.56
C ILE A 537 -11.86 30.78 -21.74
N LEU A 538 -12.93 29.99 -21.62
CA LEU A 538 -14.10 30.37 -20.82
C LEU A 538 -13.76 30.54 -19.34
N TRP A 539 -12.86 29.70 -18.79
CA TRP A 539 -12.40 29.85 -17.41
C TRP A 539 -11.65 31.16 -17.19
N TYR A 540 -10.76 31.54 -18.10
CA TYR A 540 -10.09 32.84 -18.03
C TYR A 540 -11.07 34.00 -18.18
N GLU A 541 -12.04 33.91 -19.09
CA GLU A 541 -13.07 34.93 -19.29
C GLU A 541 -13.90 35.16 -18.02
N ASP A 542 -14.40 34.09 -17.39
CA ASP A 542 -15.17 34.19 -16.14
C ASP A 542 -14.37 34.89 -15.03
N GLU A 543 -13.09 34.57 -14.91
CA GLU A 543 -12.20 35.20 -13.91
C GLU A 543 -11.87 36.66 -14.22
N PHE A 544 -11.69 37.01 -15.49
CA PHE A 544 -11.58 38.41 -15.90
C PHE A 544 -12.84 39.21 -15.57
N ASN A 545 -14.02 38.64 -15.85
CA ASN A 545 -15.31 39.25 -15.54
C ASN A 545 -15.52 39.43 -14.02
N LYS A 546 -15.08 38.46 -13.19
CA LYS A 546 -15.09 38.60 -11.73
C LYS A 546 -14.19 39.74 -11.27
N CYS A 547 -12.96 39.79 -11.78
CA CYS A 547 -12.01 40.84 -11.41
C CYS A 547 -12.48 42.23 -11.82
N GLU A 548 -13.13 42.38 -12.98
CA GLU A 548 -13.71 43.66 -13.41
C GLU A 548 -14.84 44.13 -12.49
N ARG A 549 -15.71 43.21 -12.03
CA ARG A 549 -16.76 43.50 -11.04
C ARG A 549 -16.16 43.92 -9.70
N GLU A 550 -15.11 43.26 -9.24
CA GLU A 550 -14.41 43.59 -7.99
C GLU A 550 -13.69 44.95 -8.05
N ALA A 551 -13.03 45.26 -9.18
CA ALA A 551 -12.37 46.54 -9.41
C ALA A 551 -13.37 47.72 -9.41
N SER A 552 -14.60 47.48 -9.88
CA SER A 552 -15.68 48.48 -9.88
C SER A 552 -16.20 48.83 -8.47
N ILE A 553 -15.92 47.98 -7.47
CA ILE A 553 -16.38 48.12 -6.08
C ILE A 553 -15.33 48.80 -5.18
N GLY A 554 -14.18 49.21 -5.73
CA GLY A 554 -13.14 49.96 -5.01
C GLY A 554 -11.99 49.11 -4.48
N GLY A 555 -11.77 47.91 -5.03
CA GLY A 555 -10.57 47.11 -4.76
C GLY A 555 -9.32 47.68 -5.44
N ASP A 556 -8.17 47.62 -4.75
CA ASP A 556 -6.87 48.10 -5.23
C ASP A 556 -6.44 47.45 -6.56
N THR A 557 -6.01 48.31 -7.49
CA THR A 557 -5.19 48.10 -8.70
C THR A 557 -5.22 46.73 -9.41
N LEU A 558 -5.78 46.74 -10.63
CA LEU A 558 -5.64 45.76 -11.73
C LEU A 558 -4.62 44.62 -11.48
N ARG A 559 -5.12 43.43 -11.12
CA ARG A 559 -4.34 42.17 -11.03
C ARG A 559 -3.63 41.78 -12.35
N TYR A 560 -3.92 42.45 -13.45
CA TYR A 560 -3.52 42.07 -14.81
C TYR A 560 -2.83 43.20 -15.58
N ASN A 561 -1.80 42.83 -16.35
CA ASN A 561 -1.17 43.75 -17.28
C ASN A 561 -2.04 43.94 -18.54
N ILE A 562 -2.17 45.17 -19.05
CA ILE A 562 -2.86 45.49 -20.31
C ILE A 562 -2.38 44.59 -21.46
N ASN A 563 -1.08 44.26 -21.50
CA ASN A 563 -0.52 43.38 -22.52
C ASN A 563 -1.03 41.94 -22.42
N GLN A 564 -1.30 41.45 -21.21
CA GLN A 564 -1.87 40.11 -21.00
C GLN A 564 -3.33 40.05 -21.45
N ILE A 565 -4.10 41.11 -21.20
CA ILE A 565 -5.50 41.22 -21.67
C ILE A 565 -5.54 41.31 -23.20
N LYS A 566 -4.63 42.08 -23.82
CA LYS A 566 -4.49 42.12 -25.29
C LYS A 566 -4.12 40.76 -25.87
N TYR A 567 -3.18 40.06 -25.24
CA TYR A 567 -2.79 38.71 -25.63
C TYR A 567 -3.98 37.73 -25.55
N PHE A 568 -4.74 37.78 -24.46
CA PHE A 568 -5.96 36.97 -24.28
C PHE A 568 -7.01 37.27 -25.37
N ASN A 569 -7.36 38.54 -25.54
CA ASN A 569 -8.35 38.97 -26.53
C ASN A 569 -7.94 38.59 -27.96
N SER A 570 -6.64 38.63 -28.27
CA SER A 570 -6.08 38.25 -29.57
C SER A 570 -6.47 36.82 -29.99
N PHE A 571 -6.14 35.81 -29.18
CA PHE A 571 -6.47 34.44 -29.55
C PHE A 571 -7.96 34.11 -29.42
N VAL A 572 -8.69 34.76 -28.51
CA VAL A 572 -10.15 34.62 -28.41
C VAL A 572 -10.81 35.08 -29.70
N MET A 573 -10.41 36.25 -30.19
CA MET A 573 -10.92 36.82 -31.42
C MET A 573 -10.54 35.98 -32.64
N ASP A 574 -9.31 35.45 -32.70
CA ASP A 574 -8.89 34.52 -33.76
C ASP A 574 -9.80 33.28 -33.82
N ILE A 575 -10.06 32.63 -32.68
CA ILE A 575 -10.93 31.46 -32.58
C ILE A 575 -12.38 31.81 -32.94
N CYS A 576 -12.93 32.92 -32.42
CA CYS A 576 -14.28 33.36 -32.74
C CYS A 576 -14.45 33.74 -34.23
N ASN A 577 -13.43 34.37 -34.81
CA ASN A 577 -13.39 34.74 -36.22
C ASN A 577 -13.38 33.52 -37.13
N GLY A 578 -12.66 32.46 -36.74
CA GLY A 578 -12.67 31.17 -37.41
C GLY A 578 -14.01 30.44 -37.29
N ILE A 579 -14.47 30.14 -36.07
CA ILE A 579 -15.60 29.24 -35.83
C ILE A 579 -16.95 29.86 -36.22
N TRP A 580 -17.20 31.11 -35.82
CA TRP A 580 -18.56 31.68 -35.81
C TRP A 580 -18.73 32.87 -36.74
N ARG A 581 -17.77 33.81 -36.78
CA ARG A 581 -17.92 35.06 -37.54
C ARG A 581 -17.59 34.92 -39.03
N ASN A 582 -17.11 33.76 -39.49
CA ASN A 582 -16.74 33.48 -40.88
C ASN A 582 -15.76 34.52 -41.47
N ARG A 583 -14.80 34.96 -40.64
CA ARG A 583 -13.74 35.89 -41.01
C ARG A 583 -12.37 35.28 -40.68
N PRO A 584 -12.02 34.11 -41.26
CA PRO A 584 -10.78 33.43 -40.92
C PRO A 584 -9.56 34.29 -41.25
N PHE A 585 -8.55 34.25 -40.37
CA PHE A 585 -7.28 34.99 -40.51
C PHE A 585 -7.39 36.52 -40.55
N ASN A 586 -8.50 37.08 -40.03
CA ASN A 586 -8.64 38.51 -39.86
C ASN A 586 -7.55 39.05 -38.92
N LYS A 587 -7.03 40.26 -39.20
CA LYS A 587 -6.05 40.98 -38.37
C LYS A 587 -6.59 42.28 -37.76
N PHE A 588 -7.91 42.48 -37.86
CA PHE A 588 -8.62 43.64 -37.34
C PHE A 588 -9.42 43.27 -36.08
N ASP A 589 -9.85 44.23 -35.27
CA ASP A 589 -10.63 43.99 -34.04
C ASP A 589 -9.90 43.14 -32.98
N ASN A 590 -8.68 43.51 -32.59
CA ASN A 590 -7.86 42.76 -31.61
C ASN A 590 -7.68 41.29 -32.00
N SER A 591 -7.43 40.98 -33.27
CA SER A 591 -7.08 39.64 -33.75
C SER A 591 -5.74 39.70 -34.48
N ASP A 592 -4.92 38.66 -34.35
CA ASP A 592 -3.59 38.59 -34.98
C ASP A 592 -3.57 37.62 -36.17
N GLY A 593 -4.73 37.09 -36.56
CA GLY A 593 -4.88 36.21 -37.71
C GLY A 593 -4.14 34.88 -37.52
N PHE A 594 -4.19 34.33 -36.32
CA PHE A 594 -3.45 33.13 -35.90
C PHE A 594 -1.92 33.27 -36.00
N GLN A 595 -1.39 34.50 -36.01
CA GLN A 595 0.04 34.82 -36.21
C GLN A 595 0.63 34.38 -37.55
N LEU A 596 -0.21 34.19 -38.57
CA LEU A 596 0.27 33.84 -39.91
C LEU A 596 0.72 35.08 -40.68
N ASP A 597 1.75 34.92 -41.52
CA ASP A 597 2.22 35.97 -42.41
C ASP A 597 1.18 36.30 -43.49
N ASN A 598 1.13 37.57 -43.90
CA ASN A 598 0.18 38.04 -44.92
C ASN A 598 0.35 37.30 -46.26
N ASP A 599 1.57 36.89 -46.58
CA ASP A 599 1.87 36.12 -47.79
C ASP A 599 1.19 34.75 -47.75
N VAL A 600 1.26 34.05 -46.60
CA VAL A 600 0.62 32.76 -46.38
C VAL A 600 -0.91 32.90 -46.44
N ILE A 601 -1.46 33.93 -45.79
CA ILE A 601 -2.90 34.22 -45.83
C ILE A 601 -3.36 34.46 -47.27
N SER A 602 -2.59 35.21 -48.06
CA SER A 602 -2.91 35.48 -49.47
C SER A 602 -2.87 34.21 -50.33
N GLN A 603 -1.96 33.27 -50.03
CA GLN A 603 -1.91 31.97 -50.71
C GLN A 603 -3.09 31.08 -50.33
N ILE A 604 -3.46 31.03 -49.05
CA ILE A 604 -4.65 30.30 -48.58
C ILE A 604 -5.91 30.88 -49.23
N GLN A 605 -6.03 32.20 -49.33
CA GLN A 605 -7.16 32.85 -50.00
C GLN A 605 -7.25 32.49 -51.48
N LYS A 606 -6.12 32.40 -52.18
CA LYS A 606 -6.07 31.92 -53.58
C LYS A 606 -6.47 30.45 -53.71
N LEU A 607 -6.07 29.60 -52.77
CA LEU A 607 -6.39 28.17 -52.77
C LEU A 607 -7.87 27.89 -52.45
N CYS A 608 -8.46 28.64 -51.51
CA CYS A 608 -9.83 28.42 -51.05
C CYS A 608 -10.89 29.13 -51.90
N GLY A 609 -10.51 30.14 -52.69
CA GLY A 609 -11.42 30.86 -53.59
C GLY A 609 -12.67 31.41 -52.88
N GLU A 610 -13.85 31.15 -53.44
CA GLU A 610 -15.14 31.59 -52.89
C GLU A 610 -15.47 30.97 -51.51
N SER A 611 -14.89 29.82 -51.18
CA SER A 611 -15.13 29.12 -49.91
C SER A 611 -14.27 29.65 -48.76
N TYR A 612 -13.34 30.57 -49.02
CA TYR A 612 -12.40 31.10 -48.03
C TYR A 612 -13.09 31.56 -46.73
N SER A 613 -14.22 32.28 -46.84
CA SER A 613 -14.98 32.77 -45.68
C SER A 613 -15.49 31.66 -44.75
N LYS A 614 -15.73 30.47 -45.30
CA LYS A 614 -16.32 29.33 -44.58
C LYS A 614 -15.29 28.25 -44.22
N CYS A 615 -14.02 28.39 -44.62
CA CYS A 615 -13.02 27.32 -44.47
C CYS A 615 -12.79 26.84 -43.03
N LEU A 616 -12.92 27.72 -42.04
CA LEU A 616 -12.75 27.41 -40.61
C LEU A 616 -14.07 27.44 -39.83
N SER A 617 -15.21 27.57 -40.52
CA SER A 617 -16.51 27.64 -39.85
C SER A 617 -16.84 26.34 -39.14
N LEU A 618 -17.78 26.39 -38.20
CA LEU A 618 -18.28 25.21 -37.47
C LEU A 618 -18.62 24.01 -38.38
N THR A 619 -19.06 24.26 -39.62
CA THR A 619 -19.46 23.22 -40.57
C THR A 619 -18.32 22.62 -41.37
N HIS A 620 -17.21 23.36 -41.57
CA HIS A 620 -16.10 22.95 -42.44
C HIS A 620 -14.77 22.77 -41.71
N LEU A 621 -14.68 23.16 -40.43
CA LEU A 621 -13.51 22.92 -39.60
C LEU A 621 -13.22 21.40 -39.53
N PRO A 622 -12.01 20.92 -39.85
CA PRO A 622 -11.71 19.49 -39.96
C PRO A 622 -12.12 18.66 -38.74
N SER A 623 -11.99 19.22 -37.54
CA SER A 623 -12.35 18.57 -36.28
C SER A 623 -13.86 18.40 -36.04
N LEU A 624 -14.69 19.25 -36.67
CA LEU A 624 -16.14 19.30 -36.45
C LEU A 624 -16.96 18.95 -37.70
N ALA A 625 -16.35 18.98 -38.90
CA ALA A 625 -17.03 18.79 -40.18
C ALA A 625 -17.78 17.44 -40.26
N PHE A 626 -17.19 16.36 -39.72
CA PHE A 626 -17.86 15.06 -39.66
C PHE A 626 -19.09 15.08 -38.76
N MET A 627 -18.99 15.70 -37.58
CA MET A 627 -20.12 15.83 -36.65
C MET A 627 -21.23 16.70 -37.26
N SER A 628 -20.87 17.82 -37.89
CA SER A 628 -21.82 18.68 -38.59
C SER A 628 -22.55 17.92 -39.69
N LYS A 629 -21.84 17.13 -40.52
CA LYS A 629 -22.46 16.31 -41.58
C LYS A 629 -23.39 15.24 -41.03
N CYS A 630 -23.00 14.58 -39.93
CA CYS A 630 -23.87 13.61 -39.28
C CYS A 630 -25.13 14.27 -38.71
N TYR A 631 -25.00 15.47 -38.14
CA TYR A 631 -26.11 16.20 -37.57
C TYR A 631 -27.11 16.65 -38.65
N THR A 632 -26.63 17.20 -39.77
CA THR A 632 -27.51 17.59 -40.89
C THR A 632 -28.25 16.39 -41.47
N GLN A 633 -27.60 15.24 -41.62
CA GLN A 633 -28.24 14.00 -42.08
C GLN A 633 -29.36 13.52 -41.15
N VAL A 634 -29.23 13.71 -39.84
CA VAL A 634 -30.27 13.31 -38.86
C VAL A 634 -31.39 14.34 -38.79
N ASN A 635 -31.06 15.63 -38.93
CA ASN A 635 -32.05 16.69 -38.96
C ASN A 635 -32.93 16.64 -40.22
N GLU A 636 -32.36 16.30 -41.38
CA GLU A 636 -33.10 16.02 -42.62
C GLU A 636 -34.08 14.83 -42.48
N LEU A 637 -33.82 13.92 -41.54
CA LEU A 637 -34.69 12.78 -41.22
C LEU A 637 -35.75 13.10 -40.15
N GLY A 638 -35.81 14.34 -39.63
CA GLY A 638 -36.82 14.80 -38.66
C GLY A 638 -36.74 14.13 -37.29
N LYS A 639 -35.58 13.59 -36.91
CA LYS A 639 -35.40 12.77 -35.70
C LYS A 639 -34.93 13.60 -34.50
N PRO A 640 -35.36 13.26 -33.26
CA PRO A 640 -34.92 13.97 -32.06
C PRO A 640 -33.42 13.77 -31.79
N TYR A 641 -32.83 14.70 -31.03
CA TYR A 641 -31.39 14.74 -30.72
C TYR A 641 -30.86 13.46 -30.06
N ASP A 642 -31.68 12.74 -29.30
CA ASP A 642 -31.29 11.49 -28.64
C ASP A 642 -31.04 10.36 -29.66
N GLU A 643 -31.78 10.34 -30.78
CA GLU A 643 -31.53 9.40 -31.88
C GLU A 643 -30.25 9.72 -32.66
N TYR A 644 -29.85 10.99 -32.71
CA TYR A 644 -28.56 11.40 -33.28
C TYR A 644 -27.40 10.82 -32.46
N GLN A 645 -27.45 10.88 -31.13
CA GLN A 645 -26.39 10.32 -30.27
C GLN A 645 -26.21 8.82 -30.51
N VAL A 646 -27.31 8.05 -30.53
CA VAL A 646 -27.28 6.61 -30.79
C VAL A 646 -26.77 6.31 -32.20
N HIS A 647 -27.21 7.06 -33.21
CA HIS A 647 -26.76 6.85 -34.58
C HIS A 647 -25.27 7.18 -34.77
N PHE A 648 -24.81 8.29 -34.18
CA PHE A 648 -23.42 8.71 -34.19
C PHE A 648 -22.51 7.68 -33.51
N LEU A 649 -22.88 7.18 -32.33
CA LEU A 649 -22.14 6.14 -31.61
C LEU A 649 -22.06 4.83 -32.42
N LYS A 650 -23.16 4.40 -33.06
CA LYS A 650 -23.14 3.22 -33.96
C LYS A 650 -22.21 3.41 -35.16
N LYS A 651 -22.20 4.61 -35.76
CA LYS A 651 -21.36 4.94 -36.91
C LYS A 651 -19.88 4.98 -36.51
N LEU A 652 -19.56 5.52 -35.35
CA LEU A 652 -18.22 5.46 -34.75
C LEU A 652 -17.79 4.02 -34.47
N GLN A 653 -18.64 3.20 -33.87
CA GLN A 653 -18.34 1.79 -33.58
C GLN A 653 -18.03 1.00 -34.85
N ASN A 654 -18.77 1.24 -35.94
CA ASN A 654 -18.50 0.62 -37.24
C ASN A 654 -17.16 1.08 -37.84
N ILE A 655 -16.82 2.38 -37.75
CA ILE A 655 -15.53 2.91 -38.22
C ILE A 655 -14.36 2.29 -37.43
N VAL A 656 -14.50 2.17 -36.11
CA VAL A 656 -13.48 1.54 -35.25
C VAL A 656 -13.33 0.05 -35.58
N GLN A 657 -14.43 -0.68 -35.77
CA GLN A 657 -14.38 -2.11 -36.14
C GLN A 657 -13.75 -2.35 -37.53
N VAL A 658 -13.98 -1.46 -38.50
CA VAL A 658 -13.38 -1.55 -39.84
C VAL A 658 -11.87 -1.25 -39.80
N LYS A 659 -11.42 -0.28 -39.00
CA LYS A 659 -9.98 -0.02 -38.77
C LYS A 659 -9.29 -1.19 -38.06
N TYR A 660 -9.95 -1.83 -37.08
CA TYR A 660 -9.37 -3.01 -36.42
C TYR A 660 -9.24 -4.23 -37.34
N LYS A 661 -10.19 -4.43 -38.26
CA LYS A 661 -10.12 -5.51 -39.27
C LYS A 661 -9.08 -5.28 -40.38
N THR A 662 -8.59 -4.06 -40.56
CA THR A 662 -7.57 -3.72 -41.57
C THR A 662 -6.17 -3.62 -40.97
N ALA A 663 -6.05 -3.61 -39.65
CA ALA A 663 -4.78 -3.64 -38.91
C ALA A 663 -4.41 -5.06 -38.39
N THR A 664 -5.30 -6.04 -38.56
CA THR A 664 -5.02 -7.49 -38.50
C THR A 664 -4.88 -8.02 -39.91
#